data_AF-A0A7M2X0F9-F1
#
_entry.id   AF-A0A7M2X0F9-F1
#
_cell.length_a   1.000
_cell.length_b   1.000
_cell.length_c   1.000
_cell.angle_alpha   90.00
_cell.angle_beta   90.00
_cell.angle_gamma   90.00
#
_symmetry.space_group_name_H-M   'P 1'
#
loop_
_entity.id
_entity.type
_entity.pdbx_description
1 polymer ?
#
loop_
_entity_poly.entity_id
_entity_poly.type
_entity_poly.pdbx_seq_one_letter_code
_entity_poly.pdbx_strand_id
1 'polypeptide(L)'
;MFRRYGEQFWENESANLPDKQASRRSARRQAVQSPRARELPVVEIAGVELHAITEQQTIDHIIAELNDGRGGVVVTPNVDHIRRCTRDLQFHAMVSEADLAVPDGMPVIWASKIAGTPLPQRVAGSSLVSTLSGAAAKAGKSIFLLGGDPGAAEGAANVLQERFPGIKIAGIHFPPFGFEKNRAMWKELTDALEAAKPDIVYVALGAPKQEITIYKLRSLLPNAWFLGVGVSFSFLAGMVSRAPKWMQKTGLEWTHRLFQEPGKLWKRYIVAGIPFAIGLLSSSAMQGVPNRFRRWRYGSPDRVVAAPVSTLPPDGSDPARSSSLTGTGTPTATTSPSSAAGGTPSEQTTATASTPSVPPPPTTRVGRPVTHSVEDILKRLRAVILLGGSVRPSPLSAAASRSVLDLPLDENGSLLNFWLGQCAEVAKLAALEKLPIRVLVNHAAREPVSAGEKYMGLFRVERDLSEYRGTGGVLRDVTAEYAEEDFVLVANACQILLDPLSAITLALARQGGDVNLLSHDDGTPSGVQLLQCKTVRHISEAGYHDMKEQALPGISATYDVKIMRHRRPTGLPIRTLEDYMMGLRLYHRRKAGKPMVTDPLAEDWTPAFSLVEAGANVSPAARIHDSVVLAGATVESNAVVVRSLVCGDATVRTERTLVDQYVTAAPKNFPNPVPVAATW
;
A
#
# COMPACT_ATOMS: atom_id res chain seq x y z
N MET A 1 25.57 -16.90 15.16
CA MET A 1 24.24 -17.56 15.13
C MET A 1 23.39 -17.20 13.88
N PHE A 2 23.79 -16.22 13.04
CA PHE A 2 23.07 -15.84 11.80
C PHE A 2 23.33 -16.70 10.55
N ARG A 3 24.32 -17.63 10.57
CA ARG A 3 24.73 -18.41 9.38
C ARG A 3 23.70 -19.43 8.86
N ARG A 4 22.74 -19.89 9.67
CA ARG A 4 21.87 -21.03 9.27
C ARG A 4 20.60 -20.68 8.49
N TYR A 5 20.16 -19.43 8.47
CA TYR A 5 18.86 -19.05 7.86
C TYR A 5 18.96 -18.10 6.65
N GLY A 6 20.13 -17.53 6.36
CA GLY A 6 20.31 -16.61 5.24
C GLY A 6 20.67 -17.32 3.93
N GLU A 7 21.74 -18.13 3.95
CA GLU A 7 22.40 -18.63 2.72
C GLU A 7 21.51 -19.60 1.92
N GLN A 8 20.81 -20.52 2.58
CA GLN A 8 19.98 -21.55 1.92
C GLN A 8 18.76 -20.99 1.15
N PHE A 9 18.29 -19.77 1.48
CA PHE A 9 17.11 -19.18 0.83
C PHE A 9 17.46 -18.41 -0.45
N TRP A 10 18.66 -17.82 -0.52
CA TRP A 10 19.12 -17.07 -1.70
C TRP A 10 19.74 -17.97 -2.79
N GLU A 11 20.14 -19.20 -2.47
CA GLU A 11 20.72 -20.15 -3.45
C GLU A 11 19.66 -20.79 -4.37
N ASN A 12 18.44 -21.02 -3.88
CA ASN A 12 17.40 -21.74 -4.63
C ASN A 12 16.61 -20.92 -5.68
N GLU A 13 16.81 -19.61 -5.76
CA GLU A 13 16.06 -18.75 -6.72
C GLU A 13 16.84 -18.42 -8.00
N SER A 14 18.12 -18.81 -8.09
CA SER A 14 19.01 -18.47 -9.23
C SER A 14 19.08 -19.53 -10.35
N ALA A 15 18.39 -20.66 -10.20
CA ALA A 15 18.30 -21.66 -11.26
C ALA A 15 17.15 -21.33 -12.23
N ASN A 16 17.49 -21.08 -13.50
CA ASN A 16 16.56 -21.05 -14.64
C ASN A 16 15.53 -22.18 -14.51
N LEU A 17 14.28 -21.83 -14.19
CA LEU A 17 13.19 -22.78 -14.10
C LEU A 17 11.94 -22.16 -14.74
N PRO A 18 11.22 -22.94 -15.58
CA PRO A 18 10.12 -22.47 -16.41
C PRO A 18 9.00 -21.93 -15.52
N ASP A 19 8.22 -21.01 -16.08
CA ASP A 19 7.09 -20.27 -15.49
C ASP A 19 6.27 -21.08 -14.44
N LYS A 20 6.78 -21.10 -13.20
CA LYS A 20 6.18 -21.86 -12.07
C LYS A 20 5.00 -21.11 -11.45
N GLN A 21 4.68 -19.90 -11.90
CA GLN A 21 3.42 -19.25 -11.52
C GLN A 21 2.23 -19.92 -12.22
N ALA A 22 2.37 -20.37 -13.48
CA ALA A 22 1.32 -21.17 -14.14
C ALA A 22 1.10 -22.54 -13.45
N SER A 23 2.20 -23.19 -13.02
CA SER A 23 2.15 -24.53 -12.40
C SER A 23 1.71 -24.53 -10.92
N ARG A 24 2.01 -23.46 -10.16
CA ARG A 24 1.42 -23.29 -8.81
C ARG A 24 -0.02 -22.76 -8.85
N ARG A 25 -0.42 -22.04 -9.91
CA ARG A 25 -1.82 -21.65 -10.16
C ARG A 25 -2.71 -22.86 -10.43
N SER A 26 -2.19 -23.89 -11.13
CA SER A 26 -2.92 -25.15 -11.34
C SER A 26 -2.90 -26.06 -10.11
N ALA A 27 -1.78 -26.15 -9.39
CA ALA A 27 -1.70 -26.99 -8.17
C ALA A 27 -2.52 -26.42 -6.99
N ARG A 28 -2.71 -25.10 -6.89
CA ARG A 28 -3.55 -24.47 -5.84
C ARG A 28 -5.04 -24.44 -6.18
N ARG A 29 -5.41 -24.67 -7.46
CA ARG A 29 -6.79 -25.02 -7.87
C ARG A 29 -7.18 -26.47 -7.49
N GLN A 30 -6.24 -27.29 -7.01
CA GLN A 30 -6.48 -28.70 -6.69
C GLN A 30 -6.56 -29.04 -5.19
N ALA A 31 -6.32 -28.10 -4.27
CA ALA A 31 -6.50 -28.34 -2.85
C ALA A 31 -7.70 -27.52 -2.34
N VAL A 32 -8.77 -28.23 -1.96
CA VAL A 32 -10.17 -27.78 -1.78
C VAL A 32 -10.93 -27.67 -3.11
N GLN A 33 -11.09 -28.80 -3.80
CA GLN A 33 -12.01 -28.93 -4.93
C GLN A 33 -13.44 -29.09 -4.44
N SER A 34 -14.16 -27.98 -4.41
CA SER A 34 -15.44 -27.90 -5.10
C SER A 34 -15.31 -26.74 -6.11
N PRO A 35 -15.88 -26.83 -7.32
CA PRO A 35 -15.62 -25.84 -8.37
C PRO A 35 -16.16 -24.49 -7.89
N ARG A 36 -15.26 -23.55 -7.54
CA ARG A 36 -15.64 -22.14 -7.36
C ARG A 36 -16.42 -21.71 -8.59
N ALA A 37 -17.58 -21.10 -8.39
CA ALA A 37 -18.34 -20.43 -9.43
C ALA A 37 -17.41 -19.48 -10.22
N ARG A 38 -17.67 -19.32 -11.53
CA ARG A 38 -16.88 -18.52 -12.51
C ARG A 38 -16.03 -17.41 -11.86
N GLU A 39 -14.72 -17.42 -12.11
CA GLU A 39 -13.82 -16.32 -11.70
C GLU A 39 -14.41 -14.97 -12.14
N LEU A 40 -14.75 -14.14 -11.15
CA LEU A 40 -15.31 -12.82 -11.39
C LEU A 40 -14.24 -11.89 -11.97
N PRO A 41 -14.59 -11.01 -12.92
CA PRO A 41 -13.62 -10.10 -13.51
C PRO A 41 -13.12 -9.09 -12.46
N VAL A 42 -11.83 -8.79 -12.48
CA VAL A 42 -11.17 -7.83 -11.57
C VAL A 42 -10.40 -6.76 -12.34
N VAL A 43 -10.29 -5.57 -11.75
CA VAL A 43 -9.51 -4.43 -12.23
C VAL A 43 -8.66 -3.92 -11.08
N GLU A 44 -7.37 -3.74 -11.32
CA GLU A 44 -6.45 -3.17 -10.34
C GLU A 44 -6.47 -1.64 -10.41
N ILE A 45 -6.63 -0.99 -9.26
CA ILE A 45 -6.52 0.47 -9.12
C ILE A 45 -5.60 0.79 -7.95
N ALA A 46 -4.44 1.38 -8.24
CA ALA A 46 -3.43 1.77 -7.25
C ALA A 46 -3.06 0.65 -6.26
N GLY A 47 -2.86 -0.57 -6.77
CA GLY A 47 -2.49 -1.75 -5.98
C GLY A 47 -3.65 -2.42 -5.23
N VAL A 48 -4.89 -2.02 -5.50
CA VAL A 48 -6.10 -2.65 -4.94
C VAL A 48 -6.89 -3.33 -6.06
N GLU A 49 -7.15 -4.62 -5.92
CA GLU A 49 -8.00 -5.39 -6.85
C GLU A 49 -9.47 -5.10 -6.56
N LEU A 50 -10.20 -4.62 -7.57
CA LEU A 50 -11.62 -4.30 -7.51
C LEU A 50 -12.39 -5.20 -8.47
N HIS A 51 -13.44 -5.83 -7.99
CA HIS A 51 -14.33 -6.66 -8.78
C HIS A 51 -15.13 -5.80 -9.75
N ALA A 52 -14.99 -6.08 -11.04
CA ALA A 52 -15.64 -5.38 -12.14
C ALA A 52 -17.05 -5.95 -12.38
N ILE A 53 -17.88 -5.90 -11.35
CA ILE A 53 -19.24 -6.43 -11.35
C ILE A 53 -20.26 -5.35 -10.99
N THR A 54 -21.51 -5.55 -11.38
CA THR A 54 -22.63 -4.65 -11.04
C THR A 54 -23.14 -4.92 -9.62
N GLU A 55 -23.97 -4.01 -9.11
CA GLU A 55 -24.64 -4.21 -7.82
C GLU A 55 -25.50 -5.48 -7.82
N GLN A 56 -26.22 -5.73 -8.93
CA GLN A 56 -27.03 -6.95 -9.06
C GLN A 56 -26.18 -8.21 -9.08
N GLN A 57 -25.06 -8.23 -9.83
CA GLN A 57 -24.14 -9.36 -9.86
C GLN A 57 -23.50 -9.62 -8.48
N THR A 58 -23.23 -8.57 -7.71
CA THR A 58 -22.75 -8.67 -6.33
C THR A 58 -23.77 -9.39 -5.46
N ILE A 59 -25.05 -8.99 -5.54
CA ILE A 59 -26.15 -9.60 -4.78
C ILE A 59 -26.37 -11.05 -5.19
N ASP A 60 -26.44 -11.33 -6.50
CA ASP A 60 -26.66 -12.67 -7.03
C ASP A 60 -25.55 -13.63 -6.58
N HIS A 61 -24.29 -13.17 -6.56
CA HIS A 61 -23.17 -13.93 -6.04
C HIS A 61 -23.33 -14.25 -4.55
N ILE A 62 -23.59 -13.23 -3.72
CA ILE A 62 -23.75 -13.42 -2.26
C ILE A 62 -24.89 -14.40 -1.96
N ILE A 63 -26.04 -14.26 -2.61
CA ILE A 63 -27.20 -15.13 -2.39
C ILE A 63 -26.90 -16.56 -2.85
N ALA A 64 -26.22 -16.75 -3.99
CA ALA A 64 -25.82 -18.07 -4.44
C ALA A 64 -24.86 -18.75 -3.46
N GLU A 65 -23.83 -18.04 -3.00
CA GLU A 65 -22.86 -18.56 -2.02
C GLU A 65 -23.54 -18.89 -0.68
N LEU A 66 -24.45 -18.03 -0.20
CA LEU A 66 -25.27 -18.29 0.98
C LEU A 66 -26.18 -19.52 0.85
N ASN A 67 -26.70 -19.79 -0.35
CA ASN A 67 -27.52 -20.99 -0.58
C ASN A 67 -26.67 -22.27 -0.55
N ASP A 68 -25.40 -22.16 -0.89
CA ASP A 68 -24.44 -23.26 -0.77
C ASP A 68 -23.76 -23.32 0.61
N GLY A 69 -24.20 -22.51 1.57
CA GLY A 69 -23.67 -22.49 2.94
C GLY A 69 -22.28 -21.87 3.06
N ARG A 70 -21.87 -21.02 2.12
CA ARG A 70 -20.56 -20.35 2.09
C ARG A 70 -20.69 -18.88 2.50
N GLY A 71 -19.88 -18.48 3.49
CA GLY A 71 -19.75 -17.10 3.93
C GLY A 71 -18.68 -16.34 3.17
N GLY A 72 -18.56 -15.04 3.46
CA GLY A 72 -17.57 -14.19 2.81
C GLY A 72 -17.57 -12.76 3.32
N VAL A 73 -16.64 -11.96 2.82
CA VAL A 73 -16.50 -10.54 3.18
C VAL A 73 -16.64 -9.66 1.94
N VAL A 74 -17.52 -8.67 2.02
CA VAL A 74 -17.63 -7.59 1.05
C VAL A 74 -17.02 -6.32 1.63
N VAL A 75 -16.04 -5.78 0.91
CA VAL A 75 -15.52 -4.44 1.12
C VAL A 75 -15.97 -3.54 -0.02
N THR A 76 -16.16 -2.25 0.28
CA THR A 76 -16.59 -1.25 -0.71
C THR A 76 -15.53 -0.15 -0.85
N PRO A 77 -14.38 -0.41 -1.52
CA PRO A 77 -13.27 0.52 -1.52
C PRO A 77 -13.64 1.83 -2.21
N ASN A 78 -13.54 2.92 -1.46
CA ASN A 78 -13.58 4.29 -1.97
C ASN A 78 -12.19 4.92 -1.97
N VAL A 79 -12.08 6.18 -2.39
CA VAL A 79 -10.79 6.92 -2.44
C VAL A 79 -10.05 6.88 -1.11
N ASP A 80 -10.75 6.97 0.02
CA ASP A 80 -10.12 6.91 1.35
C ASP A 80 -9.63 5.50 1.67
N HIS A 81 -10.35 4.44 1.25
CA HIS A 81 -9.88 3.06 1.39
C HIS A 81 -8.63 2.83 0.55
N ILE A 82 -8.65 3.20 -0.74
CA ILE A 82 -7.49 3.06 -1.62
C ILE A 82 -6.30 3.83 -1.05
N ARG A 83 -6.51 5.06 -0.56
CA ARG A 83 -5.46 5.84 0.12
C ARG A 83 -4.92 5.14 1.37
N ARG A 84 -5.78 4.54 2.19
CA ARG A 84 -5.35 3.78 3.38
C ARG A 84 -4.56 2.54 2.98
N CYS A 85 -5.01 1.80 1.98
CA CYS A 85 -4.28 0.66 1.41
C CYS A 85 -2.86 1.04 0.94
N THR A 86 -2.65 2.25 0.42
CA THR A 86 -1.30 2.71 0.04
C THR A 86 -0.39 3.10 1.22
N ARG A 87 -0.91 3.20 2.43
CA ARG A 87 -0.20 3.74 3.62
C ARG A 87 -0.14 2.77 4.79
N ASP A 88 -1.10 1.86 4.86
CA ASP A 88 -1.29 0.90 5.94
C ASP A 88 -1.37 -0.49 5.32
N LEU A 89 -0.29 -1.25 5.49
CA LEU A 89 -0.16 -2.61 4.95
C LEU A 89 -1.15 -3.58 5.61
N GLN A 90 -1.53 -3.35 6.87
CA GLN A 90 -2.52 -4.20 7.55
C GLN A 90 -3.90 -3.97 6.95
N PHE A 91 -4.25 -2.70 6.70
CA PHE A 91 -5.49 -2.35 6.02
C PHE A 91 -5.52 -2.87 4.58
N HIS A 92 -4.39 -2.78 3.85
CA HIS A 92 -4.26 -3.37 2.53
C HIS A 92 -4.52 -4.88 2.55
N ALA A 93 -3.87 -5.62 3.45
CA ALA A 93 -4.07 -7.06 3.59
C ALA A 93 -5.54 -7.44 3.88
N MET A 94 -6.20 -6.73 4.79
CA MET A 94 -7.63 -6.98 5.10
C MET A 94 -8.54 -6.75 3.88
N VAL A 95 -8.26 -5.72 3.07
CA VAL A 95 -9.01 -5.44 1.85
C VAL A 95 -8.70 -6.47 0.75
N SER A 96 -7.44 -6.89 0.61
CA SER A 96 -7.02 -7.89 -0.37
C SER A 96 -7.50 -9.32 -0.04
N GLU A 97 -7.76 -9.61 1.24
CA GLU A 97 -8.32 -10.89 1.67
C GLU A 97 -9.87 -10.94 1.62
N ALA A 98 -10.53 -9.86 1.19
CA ALA A 98 -11.99 -9.86 1.04
C ALA A 98 -12.42 -10.66 -0.18
N ASP A 99 -13.52 -11.42 -0.05
CA ASP A 99 -14.08 -12.23 -1.14
C ASP A 99 -14.65 -11.35 -2.27
N LEU A 100 -15.19 -10.18 -1.92
CA LEU A 100 -15.65 -9.19 -2.88
C LEU A 100 -15.18 -7.79 -2.50
N ALA A 101 -14.55 -7.11 -3.46
CA ALA A 101 -14.14 -5.72 -3.34
C ALA A 101 -14.82 -4.89 -4.43
N VAL A 102 -15.92 -4.21 -4.10
CA VAL A 102 -16.76 -3.50 -5.10
C VAL A 102 -16.56 -1.99 -5.03
N PRO A 103 -16.42 -1.29 -6.16
CA PRO A 103 -15.98 0.11 -6.18
C PRO A 103 -17.05 1.07 -5.65
N ASP A 104 -16.73 1.81 -4.58
CA ASP A 104 -17.59 2.85 -4.03
C ASP A 104 -17.03 4.25 -4.30
N GLY A 105 -17.85 5.10 -4.91
CA GLY A 105 -17.49 6.47 -5.28
C GLY A 105 -17.10 6.67 -6.75
N MET A 106 -17.55 7.79 -7.30
CA MET A 106 -17.30 8.17 -8.70
C MET A 106 -15.82 8.36 -9.06
N PRO A 107 -14.93 8.89 -8.19
CA PRO A 107 -13.52 9.03 -8.54
C PRO A 107 -12.82 7.71 -8.86
N VAL A 108 -13.22 6.61 -8.21
CA VAL A 108 -12.69 5.26 -8.50
C VAL A 108 -13.16 4.80 -9.89
N ILE A 109 -14.43 5.06 -10.21
CA ILE A 109 -14.98 4.79 -11.55
C ILE A 109 -14.26 5.62 -12.61
N TRP A 110 -14.03 6.91 -12.38
CA TRP A 110 -13.28 7.76 -13.30
C TRP A 110 -11.85 7.29 -13.50
N ALA A 111 -11.15 6.94 -12.42
CA ALA A 111 -9.79 6.38 -12.47
C ALA A 111 -9.74 5.13 -13.36
N SER A 112 -10.68 4.20 -13.18
CA SER A 112 -10.77 2.98 -14.00
C SER A 112 -10.98 3.28 -15.49
N LYS A 113 -11.86 4.23 -15.82
CA LYS A 113 -12.14 4.65 -17.21
C LYS A 113 -10.93 5.32 -17.84
N ILE A 114 -10.23 6.15 -17.08
CA ILE A 114 -9.03 6.86 -17.53
C ILE A 114 -7.89 5.86 -17.80
N ALA A 115 -7.69 4.88 -16.91
CA ALA A 115 -6.68 3.80 -17.03
C ALA A 115 -6.94 2.83 -18.20
N GLY A 116 -8.14 2.85 -18.79
CA GLY A 116 -8.51 2.00 -19.93
C GLY A 116 -9.12 0.65 -19.53
N THR A 117 -9.36 0.41 -18.25
CA THR A 117 -9.97 -0.79 -17.66
C THR A 117 -11.24 -0.41 -16.90
N PRO A 118 -12.34 -0.06 -17.62
CA PRO A 118 -13.49 0.57 -17.00
C PRO A 118 -14.25 -0.41 -16.07
N LEU A 119 -14.47 0.01 -14.83
CA LEU A 119 -15.41 -0.62 -13.93
C LEU A 119 -16.85 -0.36 -14.42
N PRO A 120 -17.75 -1.37 -14.38
CA PRO A 120 -19.06 -1.26 -15.01
C PRO A 120 -19.99 -0.30 -14.27
N GLN A 121 -19.91 -0.24 -12.94
CA GLN A 121 -20.84 0.50 -12.11
C GLN A 121 -20.19 0.90 -10.77
N ARG A 122 -20.61 2.04 -10.21
CA ARG A 122 -20.39 2.38 -8.80
C ARG A 122 -21.34 1.55 -7.92
N VAL A 123 -20.78 0.72 -7.04
CA VAL A 123 -21.54 -0.09 -6.09
C VAL A 123 -21.35 0.50 -4.70
N ALA A 124 -22.30 1.32 -4.28
CA ALA A 124 -22.24 2.00 -2.98
C ALA A 124 -22.72 1.07 -1.86
N GLY A 125 -21.96 0.94 -0.77
CA GLY A 125 -22.37 0.14 0.40
C GLY A 125 -23.73 0.55 0.94
N SER A 126 -24.03 1.86 0.92
CA SER A 126 -25.34 2.40 1.33
C SER A 126 -26.51 2.04 0.40
N SER A 127 -26.26 1.70 -0.86
CA SER A 127 -27.27 1.12 -1.75
C SER A 127 -27.44 -0.36 -1.46
N LEU A 128 -26.30 -1.07 -1.37
CA LEU A 128 -26.23 -2.52 -1.12
C LEU A 128 -27.02 -2.94 0.10
N VAL A 129 -26.97 -2.20 1.22
CA VAL A 129 -27.77 -2.57 2.42
C VAL A 129 -29.24 -2.74 2.08
N SER A 130 -29.83 -1.84 1.29
CA SER A 130 -31.25 -1.93 0.94
C SER A 130 -31.52 -3.03 -0.09
N THR A 131 -30.69 -3.15 -1.13
CA THR A 131 -30.93 -4.07 -2.25
C THR A 131 -30.63 -5.51 -1.88
N LEU A 132 -29.53 -5.75 -1.15
CA LEU A 132 -29.18 -7.06 -0.61
C LEU A 132 -30.19 -7.51 0.44
N SER A 133 -30.70 -6.62 1.30
CA SER A 133 -31.74 -6.96 2.27
C SER A 133 -33.04 -7.41 1.59
N GLY A 134 -33.43 -6.77 0.49
CA GLY A 134 -34.59 -7.20 -0.30
C GLY A 134 -34.40 -8.57 -0.93
N ALA A 135 -33.18 -8.89 -1.40
CA ALA A 135 -32.84 -10.21 -1.93
C ALA A 135 -32.80 -11.28 -0.81
N ALA A 136 -32.23 -10.94 0.35
CA ALA A 136 -32.18 -11.79 1.52
C ALA A 136 -33.59 -12.16 2.01
N ALA A 137 -34.52 -11.19 2.07
CA ALA A 137 -35.91 -11.43 2.41
C ALA A 137 -36.58 -12.45 1.46
N LYS A 138 -36.37 -12.30 0.14
CA LYS A 138 -36.89 -13.24 -0.86
C LYS A 138 -36.28 -14.65 -0.74
N ALA A 139 -35.00 -14.72 -0.38
CA ALA A 139 -34.26 -15.97 -0.18
C ALA A 139 -34.45 -16.58 1.23
N GLY A 140 -35.24 -15.93 2.09
CA GLY A 140 -35.47 -16.38 3.48
C GLY A 140 -34.24 -16.29 4.39
N LYS A 141 -33.22 -15.51 4.00
CA LYS A 141 -31.96 -15.29 4.70
C LYS A 141 -32.10 -14.22 5.79
N SER A 142 -31.36 -14.41 6.88
CA SER A 142 -31.41 -13.61 8.09
C SER A 142 -30.31 -12.55 8.14
N ILE A 143 -30.61 -11.42 8.79
CA ILE A 143 -29.75 -10.24 8.83
C ILE A 143 -29.48 -9.82 10.28
N PHE A 144 -28.22 -9.51 10.56
CA PHE A 144 -27.78 -8.90 11.81
C PHE A 144 -27.25 -7.49 11.57
N LEU A 145 -27.63 -6.54 12.42
CA LEU A 145 -27.23 -5.14 12.33
C LEU A 145 -26.28 -4.81 13.49
N LEU A 146 -25.02 -4.53 13.17
CA LEU A 146 -23.96 -4.26 14.14
C LEU A 146 -23.45 -2.81 14.02
N GLY A 147 -23.54 -2.04 15.11
CA GLY A 147 -23.04 -0.66 15.17
C GLY A 147 -24.03 0.39 14.68
N GLY A 148 -23.54 1.55 14.22
CA GLY A 148 -24.34 2.74 13.94
C GLY A 148 -24.26 3.77 15.06
N ASP A 149 -25.01 4.87 14.94
CA ASP A 149 -25.28 5.79 16.06
C ASP A 149 -26.42 5.25 16.93
N PRO A 150 -26.59 5.71 18.19
CA PRO A 150 -27.71 5.28 19.03
C PRO A 150 -29.06 5.40 18.31
N GLY A 151 -29.81 4.30 18.23
CA GLY A 151 -31.12 4.24 17.54
C GLY A 151 -31.05 4.05 16.02
N ALA A 152 -29.87 4.15 15.40
CA ALA A 152 -29.74 4.06 13.95
C ALA A 152 -29.95 2.63 13.43
N ALA A 153 -29.45 1.62 14.14
CA ALA A 153 -29.60 0.22 13.74
C ALA A 153 -31.04 -0.26 13.93
N GLU A 154 -31.68 0.12 15.03
CA GLU A 154 -33.11 -0.14 15.29
C GLU A 154 -33.99 0.55 14.25
N GLY A 155 -33.74 1.83 13.97
CA GLY A 155 -34.43 2.56 12.91
C GLY A 155 -34.25 1.91 11.53
N ALA A 156 -33.04 1.47 11.20
CA ALA A 156 -32.77 0.75 9.97
C ALA A 156 -33.51 -0.60 9.90
N ALA A 157 -33.57 -1.35 11.01
CA ALA A 157 -34.33 -2.60 11.09
C ALA A 157 -35.82 -2.38 10.80
N ASN A 158 -36.42 -1.38 11.44
CA ASN A 158 -37.84 -1.04 11.26
C ASN A 158 -38.14 -0.69 9.80
N VAL A 159 -37.32 0.18 9.19
CA VAL A 159 -37.47 0.56 7.77
C VAL A 159 -37.31 -0.63 6.84
N LEU A 160 -36.37 -1.55 7.14
CA LEU A 160 -36.19 -2.76 6.34
C LEU A 160 -37.38 -3.72 6.48
N GLN A 161 -37.95 -3.86 7.68
CA GLN A 161 -39.12 -4.71 7.94
C GLN A 161 -40.38 -4.17 7.27
N GLU A 162 -40.62 -2.86 7.31
CA GLU A 162 -41.72 -2.20 6.60
C GLU A 162 -41.58 -2.37 5.08
N ARG A 163 -40.35 -2.21 4.56
CA ARG A 163 -40.10 -2.26 3.12
C ARG A 163 -40.09 -3.67 2.54
N PHE A 164 -39.71 -4.66 3.33
CA PHE A 164 -39.58 -6.05 2.90
C PHE A 164 -40.32 -6.99 3.87
N PRO A 165 -41.64 -7.16 3.71
CA PRO A 165 -42.42 -8.10 4.50
C PRO A 165 -41.80 -9.50 4.45
N GLY A 166 -41.52 -10.09 5.62
CA GLY A 166 -40.89 -11.41 5.74
C GLY A 166 -39.36 -11.39 5.90
N ILE A 167 -38.72 -10.22 5.93
CA ILE A 167 -37.30 -10.13 6.28
C ILE A 167 -37.05 -10.61 7.72
N LYS A 168 -36.02 -11.43 7.91
CA LYS A 168 -35.64 -11.95 9.23
C LYS A 168 -34.51 -11.13 9.81
N ILE A 169 -34.81 -10.30 10.81
CA ILE A 169 -33.78 -9.62 11.60
C ILE A 169 -33.37 -10.55 12.75
N ALA A 170 -32.20 -11.18 12.64
CA ALA A 170 -31.69 -12.15 13.62
C ALA A 170 -31.18 -11.48 14.89
N GLY A 171 -30.77 -10.21 14.80
CA GLY A 171 -30.34 -9.44 15.96
C GLY A 171 -29.87 -8.05 15.59
N ILE A 172 -29.82 -7.21 16.63
CA ILE A 172 -29.27 -5.86 16.58
C ILE A 172 -28.33 -5.74 17.76
N HIS A 173 -27.12 -5.24 17.53
CA HIS A 173 -26.19 -4.98 18.62
C HIS A 173 -25.48 -3.65 18.40
N PHE A 174 -25.57 -2.79 19.41
CA PHE A 174 -24.97 -1.47 19.44
C PHE A 174 -23.88 -1.47 20.53
N PRO A 175 -22.62 -1.79 20.18
CA PRO A 175 -21.56 -1.79 21.17
C PRO A 175 -21.02 -0.37 21.40
N PRO A 176 -20.68 0.00 22.65
CA PRO A 176 -20.15 1.32 22.95
C PRO A 176 -18.75 1.52 22.35
N PHE A 177 -18.29 2.78 22.28
CA PHE A 177 -16.97 3.07 21.75
C PHE A 177 -15.86 2.37 22.58
N GLY A 178 -14.96 1.66 21.91
CA GLY A 178 -13.87 0.91 22.54
C GLY A 178 -14.23 -0.51 22.98
N PHE A 179 -15.42 -1.03 22.67
CA PHE A 179 -15.83 -2.41 22.98
C PHE A 179 -14.82 -3.47 22.52
N GLU A 180 -14.15 -3.23 21.38
CA GLU A 180 -13.18 -4.13 20.78
C GLU A 180 -11.91 -4.32 21.62
N LYS A 181 -11.71 -3.48 22.64
CA LYS A 181 -10.60 -3.56 23.61
C LYS A 181 -11.04 -4.14 24.96
N ASN A 182 -12.34 -4.31 25.18
CA ASN A 182 -12.87 -4.84 26.43
C ASN A 182 -13.34 -6.28 26.21
N ARG A 183 -12.71 -7.21 26.93
CA ARG A 183 -13.00 -8.65 26.79
C ARG A 183 -14.45 -9.02 27.09
N ALA A 184 -15.08 -8.39 28.08
CA ALA A 184 -16.47 -8.69 28.44
C ALA A 184 -17.43 -8.23 27.34
N MET A 185 -17.24 -7.01 26.82
CA MET A 185 -18.08 -6.47 25.74
C MET A 185 -17.86 -7.19 24.41
N TRP A 186 -16.61 -7.57 24.11
CA TRP A 186 -16.31 -8.42 22.96
C TRP A 186 -17.01 -9.77 23.07
N LYS A 187 -16.95 -10.39 24.25
CA LYS A 187 -17.63 -11.67 24.50
C LYS A 187 -19.15 -11.55 24.35
N GLU A 188 -19.74 -10.48 24.87
CA GLU A 188 -21.18 -10.21 24.72
C GLU A 188 -21.59 -10.13 23.25
N LEU A 189 -20.82 -9.41 22.43
CA LEU A 189 -21.05 -9.35 20.98
C LEU A 189 -20.93 -10.72 20.32
N THR A 190 -19.87 -11.48 20.63
CA THR A 190 -19.66 -12.81 20.02
C THR A 190 -20.76 -13.79 20.43
N ASP A 191 -21.16 -13.79 21.70
CA ASP A 191 -22.24 -14.64 22.21
C ASP A 191 -23.58 -14.31 21.51
N ALA A 192 -23.88 -13.02 21.31
CA ALA A 192 -25.07 -12.60 20.60
C ALA A 192 -25.07 -13.06 19.12
N LEU A 193 -23.92 -12.96 18.45
CA LEU A 193 -23.75 -13.40 17.06
C LEU A 193 -23.83 -14.93 16.91
N GLU A 194 -23.20 -15.69 17.80
CA GLU A 194 -23.26 -17.15 17.81
C GLU A 194 -24.64 -17.70 18.13
N ALA A 195 -25.38 -17.02 19.02
CA ALA A 195 -26.77 -17.36 19.33
C ALA A 195 -27.71 -17.06 18.14
N ALA A 196 -27.51 -15.91 17.48
CA ALA A 196 -28.35 -15.47 16.37
C ALA A 196 -28.09 -16.25 15.06
N LYS A 197 -26.86 -16.74 14.83
CA LYS A 197 -26.40 -17.41 13.59
C LYS A 197 -26.90 -16.73 12.31
N PRO A 198 -26.61 -15.44 12.11
CA PRO A 198 -27.12 -14.70 10.96
C PRO A 198 -26.48 -15.15 9.65
N ASP A 199 -27.22 -15.06 8.55
CA ASP A 199 -26.69 -15.27 7.20
C ASP A 199 -25.88 -14.05 6.74
N ILE A 200 -26.33 -12.84 7.07
CA ILE A 200 -25.71 -11.57 6.67
C ILE A 200 -25.50 -10.69 7.89
N VAL A 201 -24.30 -10.11 8.03
CA VAL A 201 -23.95 -9.17 9.10
C VAL A 201 -23.53 -7.83 8.49
N TYR A 202 -24.33 -6.79 8.71
CA TYR A 202 -23.98 -5.42 8.34
C TYR A 202 -23.24 -4.74 9.48
N VAL A 203 -22.05 -4.20 9.21
CA VAL A 203 -21.17 -3.59 10.22
C VAL A 203 -21.01 -2.08 9.96
N ALA A 204 -21.60 -1.27 10.83
CA ALA A 204 -21.67 0.18 10.75
C ALA A 204 -20.75 0.88 11.77
N LEU A 205 -19.46 0.52 11.79
CA LEU A 205 -18.47 1.08 12.72
C LEU A 205 -17.54 2.13 12.08
N GLY A 206 -17.61 2.27 10.75
CA GLY A 206 -16.74 3.15 9.97
C GLY A 206 -15.35 2.56 9.71
N ALA A 207 -14.75 2.94 8.59
CA ALA A 207 -13.39 2.51 8.24
C ALA A 207 -12.33 3.29 9.06
N PRO A 208 -11.29 2.62 9.59
CA PRO A 208 -10.89 1.22 9.36
C PRO A 208 -11.45 0.22 10.39
N LYS A 209 -12.22 0.69 11.37
CA LYS A 209 -12.68 -0.10 12.52
C LYS A 209 -13.59 -1.25 12.10
N GLN A 210 -14.46 -1.03 11.11
CA GLN A 210 -15.36 -2.06 10.60
C GLN A 210 -14.58 -3.21 9.93
N GLU A 211 -13.54 -2.93 9.13
CA GLU A 211 -12.72 -3.96 8.47
C GLU A 211 -11.99 -4.82 9.50
N ILE A 212 -11.39 -4.17 10.51
CA ILE A 212 -10.71 -4.86 11.63
C ILE A 212 -11.69 -5.76 12.40
N THR A 213 -12.90 -5.26 12.66
CA THR A 213 -13.93 -6.01 13.39
C THR A 213 -14.44 -7.19 12.59
N ILE A 214 -14.72 -7.00 11.29
CA ILE A 214 -15.13 -8.08 10.39
C ILE A 214 -14.05 -9.15 10.30
N TYR A 215 -12.79 -8.76 10.16
CA TYR A 215 -11.67 -9.69 10.09
C TYR A 215 -11.59 -10.61 11.32
N LYS A 216 -11.88 -10.07 12.51
CA LYS A 216 -11.97 -10.86 13.76
C LYS A 216 -13.21 -11.76 13.81
N LEU A 217 -14.35 -11.31 13.31
CA LEU A 217 -15.63 -12.02 13.40
C LEU A 217 -15.81 -13.10 12.31
N ARG A 218 -15.14 -12.98 11.16
CA ARG A 218 -15.33 -13.92 10.04
C ARG A 218 -14.94 -15.37 10.39
N SER A 219 -13.99 -15.57 11.29
CA SER A 219 -13.58 -16.90 11.76
C SER A 219 -14.61 -17.52 12.70
N LEU A 220 -15.38 -16.69 13.41
CA LEU A 220 -16.45 -17.11 14.33
C LEU A 220 -17.69 -17.57 13.55
N LEU A 221 -18.02 -16.86 12.46
CA LEU A 221 -19.16 -17.16 11.60
C LEU A 221 -18.71 -17.40 10.15
N PRO A 222 -18.07 -18.55 9.85
CA PRO A 222 -17.48 -18.81 8.53
C PRO A 222 -18.53 -18.93 7.40
N ASN A 223 -19.79 -19.14 7.74
CA ASN A 223 -20.89 -19.28 6.79
C ASN A 223 -21.70 -17.98 6.61
N ALA A 224 -21.37 -16.91 7.34
CA ALA A 224 -22.04 -15.63 7.25
C ALA A 224 -21.33 -14.69 6.26
N TRP A 225 -22.10 -13.80 5.64
CA TRP A 225 -21.58 -12.72 4.81
C TRP A 225 -21.47 -11.42 5.59
N PHE A 226 -20.28 -10.83 5.63
CA PHE A 226 -20.03 -9.56 6.30
C PHE A 226 -19.91 -8.42 5.29
N LEU A 227 -20.58 -7.30 5.56
CA LEU A 227 -20.47 -6.08 4.75
C LEU A 227 -20.25 -4.87 5.67
N GLY A 228 -19.15 -4.16 5.43
CA GLY A 228 -18.87 -2.88 6.08
C GLY A 228 -19.70 -1.76 5.44
N VAL A 229 -20.56 -1.10 6.22
CA VAL A 229 -21.57 -0.16 5.68
C VAL A 229 -21.41 1.27 6.20
N GLY A 230 -20.46 1.54 7.09
CA GLY A 230 -20.24 2.88 7.66
C GLY A 230 -21.53 3.51 8.20
N VAL A 231 -21.83 4.75 7.80
CA VAL A 231 -22.99 5.54 8.29
C VAL A 231 -24.31 5.13 7.62
N SER A 232 -24.39 3.98 6.94
CA SER A 232 -25.58 3.60 6.15
C SER A 232 -26.85 3.43 6.97
N PHE A 233 -26.76 3.01 8.23
CA PHE A 233 -27.93 2.88 9.10
C PHE A 233 -28.59 4.23 9.38
N SER A 234 -27.82 5.28 9.67
CA SER A 234 -28.36 6.62 9.93
C SER A 234 -29.05 7.21 8.68
N PHE A 235 -28.62 6.84 7.46
CA PHE A 235 -29.35 7.19 6.23
C PHE A 235 -30.66 6.43 6.07
N LEU A 236 -30.67 5.12 6.38
CA LEU A 236 -31.87 4.29 6.28
C LEU A 236 -32.92 4.69 7.32
N ALA A 237 -32.50 4.96 8.55
CA ALA A 237 -33.35 5.43 9.64
C ALA A 237 -33.85 6.88 9.45
N GLY A 238 -33.45 7.57 8.37
CA GLY A 238 -33.86 8.96 8.10
C GLY A 238 -33.23 10.00 9.03
N MET A 239 -32.28 9.60 9.89
CA MET A 239 -31.59 10.48 10.84
C MET A 239 -30.61 11.44 10.14
N VAL A 240 -30.08 11.04 8.98
CA VAL A 240 -29.20 11.87 8.15
C VAL A 240 -29.74 11.94 6.72
N SER A 241 -29.86 13.15 6.18
CA SER A 241 -30.35 13.34 4.81
C SER A 241 -29.29 12.91 3.78
N ARG A 242 -29.69 12.08 2.82
CA ARG A 242 -28.81 11.62 1.73
C ARG A 242 -28.68 12.70 0.65
N ALA A 243 -27.51 12.78 -0.01
CA ALA A 243 -27.34 13.71 -1.12
C ALA A 243 -28.35 13.43 -2.26
N PRO A 244 -28.88 14.47 -2.95
CA PRO A 244 -29.75 14.29 -4.10
C PRO A 244 -29.16 13.33 -5.17
N LYS A 245 -30.02 12.58 -5.87
CA LYS A 245 -29.60 11.58 -6.88
C LYS A 245 -28.67 12.14 -7.95
N TRP A 246 -28.85 13.40 -8.36
CA TRP A 246 -27.97 14.05 -9.34
C TRP A 246 -26.55 14.24 -8.77
N MET A 247 -26.40 14.65 -7.51
CA MET A 247 -25.09 14.79 -6.83
C MET A 247 -24.39 13.45 -6.64
N GLN A 248 -25.15 12.40 -6.35
CA GLN A 248 -24.60 11.03 -6.26
C GLN A 248 -24.03 10.57 -7.61
N LYS A 249 -24.75 10.84 -8.71
CA LYS A 249 -24.33 10.47 -10.08
C LYS A 249 -23.14 11.30 -10.57
N THR A 250 -23.03 12.56 -10.18
CA THR A 250 -21.91 13.44 -10.58
C THR A 250 -20.70 13.34 -9.67
N GLY A 251 -20.77 12.57 -8.58
CA GLY A 251 -19.66 12.40 -7.63
C GLY A 251 -19.50 13.54 -6.62
N LEU A 252 -20.52 14.40 -6.46
CA LEU A 252 -20.58 15.49 -5.48
C LEU A 252 -21.17 15.05 -4.13
N GLU A 253 -21.38 13.75 -3.90
CA GLU A 253 -21.91 13.25 -2.64
C GLU A 253 -21.02 13.63 -1.43
N TRP A 254 -19.70 13.75 -1.63
CA TRP A 254 -18.77 14.19 -0.59
C TRP A 254 -18.93 15.67 -0.22
N THR A 255 -19.33 16.56 -1.14
CA THR A 255 -19.54 17.98 -0.82
C THR A 255 -20.76 18.14 0.08
N HIS A 256 -21.85 17.43 -0.24
CA HIS A 256 -23.05 17.39 0.60
C HIS A 256 -22.74 16.91 2.03
N ARG A 257 -21.91 15.86 2.18
CA ARG A 257 -21.48 15.37 3.50
C ARG A 257 -20.57 16.36 4.23
N LEU A 258 -19.66 17.00 3.51
CA LEU A 258 -18.80 18.03 4.09
C LEU A 258 -19.62 19.19 4.66
N PHE A 259 -20.71 19.59 3.99
CA PHE A 259 -21.62 20.63 4.52
C PHE A 259 -22.40 20.17 5.76
N GLN A 260 -22.69 18.87 5.90
CA GLN A 260 -23.39 18.33 7.08
C GLN A 260 -22.47 18.17 8.30
N GLU A 261 -21.21 17.77 8.11
CA GLU A 261 -20.25 17.60 9.21
C GLU A 261 -18.87 18.23 8.90
N PRO A 262 -18.80 19.58 8.72
CA PRO A 262 -17.58 20.24 8.26
C PRO A 262 -16.40 20.02 9.21
N GLY A 263 -16.62 20.07 10.53
CA GLY A 263 -15.56 19.91 11.54
C GLY A 263 -14.90 18.52 11.55
N LYS A 264 -15.65 17.46 11.22
CA LYS A 264 -15.14 16.07 11.20
C LYS A 264 -14.54 15.69 9.84
N LEU A 265 -15.15 16.14 8.75
CA LEU A 265 -14.88 15.61 7.41
C LEU A 265 -13.94 16.49 6.57
N TRP A 266 -13.66 17.74 6.97
CA TRP A 266 -12.81 18.64 6.18
C TRP A 266 -11.38 18.12 6.00
N LYS A 267 -10.73 17.62 7.06
CA LYS A 267 -9.37 17.05 6.97
C LYS A 267 -9.36 15.82 6.07
N ARG A 268 -10.40 14.99 6.16
CA ARG A 268 -10.53 13.76 5.37
C ARG A 268 -10.73 14.06 3.88
N TYR A 269 -11.65 14.96 3.53
CA TYR A 269 -11.97 15.22 2.13
C TYR A 269 -11.07 16.26 1.49
N ILE A 270 -10.89 17.44 2.09
CA ILE A 270 -10.16 18.55 1.46
C ILE A 270 -8.65 18.34 1.58
N VAL A 271 -8.14 18.07 2.79
CA VAL A 271 -6.70 18.00 3.04
C VAL A 271 -6.10 16.68 2.54
N ALA A 272 -6.79 15.56 2.77
CA ALA A 272 -6.29 14.23 2.43
C ALA A 272 -6.89 13.64 1.14
N GLY A 273 -8.18 13.86 0.89
CA GLY A 273 -8.94 13.23 -0.18
C GLY A 273 -8.70 13.84 -1.56
N ILE A 274 -8.79 15.17 -1.69
CA ILE A 274 -8.63 15.87 -2.98
C ILE A 274 -7.22 15.66 -3.57
N PRO A 275 -6.10 15.88 -2.82
CA PRO A 275 -4.77 15.66 -3.38
C PRO A 275 -4.54 14.22 -3.81
N PHE A 276 -5.06 13.25 -3.04
CA PHE A 276 -4.95 11.84 -3.40
C PHE A 276 -5.82 11.47 -4.60
N ALA A 277 -7.05 11.98 -4.70
CA ALA A 277 -7.91 11.75 -5.85
C ALA A 277 -7.30 12.31 -7.15
N ILE A 278 -6.69 13.51 -7.09
CA ILE A 278 -5.98 14.09 -8.22
C ILE A 278 -4.79 13.20 -8.59
N GLY A 279 -3.94 12.83 -7.62
CA GLY A 279 -2.82 11.92 -7.85
C GLY A 279 -3.25 10.57 -8.43
N LEU A 280 -4.36 10.01 -7.95
CA LEU A 280 -4.96 8.78 -8.46
C LEU A 280 -5.35 8.95 -9.93
N LEU A 281 -6.11 9.99 -10.27
CA LEU A 281 -6.53 10.24 -11.66
C LEU A 281 -5.33 10.52 -12.59
N SER A 282 -4.31 11.24 -12.12
CA SER A 282 -3.06 11.50 -12.86
C SER A 282 -2.28 10.21 -13.11
N SER A 283 -2.12 9.36 -12.10
CA SER A 283 -1.45 8.07 -12.24
C SER A 283 -2.21 7.12 -13.16
N SER A 284 -3.55 7.09 -13.07
CA SER A 284 -4.41 6.36 -14.00
C SER A 284 -4.33 6.90 -15.42
N ALA A 285 -4.17 8.21 -15.61
CA ALA A 285 -3.97 8.80 -16.94
C ALA A 285 -2.63 8.37 -17.55
N MET A 286 -1.56 8.38 -16.75
CA MET A 286 -0.25 7.89 -17.17
C MET A 286 -0.26 6.40 -17.55
N GLN A 287 -1.04 5.56 -16.83
CA GLN A 287 -1.25 4.15 -17.17
C GLN A 287 -2.16 3.95 -18.39
N GLY A 288 -3.13 4.84 -18.59
CA GLY A 288 -4.07 4.82 -19.71
C GLY A 288 -3.43 5.18 -21.05
N VAL A 289 -2.35 5.99 -21.06
CA VAL A 289 -1.63 6.38 -22.29
C VAL A 289 -1.02 5.16 -23.00
N PRO A 290 -0.21 4.30 -22.35
CA PRO A 290 0.27 3.03 -22.92
C PRO A 290 -0.87 2.11 -23.38
N ASN A 291 -1.95 1.97 -22.59
CA ASN A 291 -3.08 1.10 -22.93
C ASN A 291 -3.86 1.59 -24.15
N ARG A 292 -4.05 2.90 -24.31
CA ARG A 292 -4.68 3.50 -25.50
C ARG A 292 -3.80 3.40 -26.74
N PHE A 293 -2.49 3.62 -26.59
CA PHE A 293 -1.52 3.41 -27.67
C PHE A 293 -1.46 1.93 -28.10
N ARG A 294 -1.50 0.99 -27.14
CA ARG A 294 -1.53 -0.46 -27.42
C ARG A 294 -2.82 -0.88 -28.12
N ARG A 295 -3.97 -0.32 -27.72
CA ARG A 295 -5.29 -0.56 -28.35
C ARG A 295 -5.40 0.06 -29.75
N TRP A 296 -4.74 1.19 -29.98
CA TRP A 296 -4.61 1.82 -31.30
C TRP A 296 -3.66 1.06 -32.24
N ARG A 297 -2.56 0.51 -31.70
CA ARG A 297 -1.50 -0.15 -32.49
C ARG A 297 -1.76 -1.63 -32.78
N TYR A 298 -2.60 -2.32 -32.01
CA TYR A 298 -2.83 -3.77 -32.15
C TYR A 298 -4.30 -4.19 -32.34
N GLY A 299 -5.27 -3.27 -32.38
CA GLY A 299 -6.69 -3.63 -32.36
C GLY A 299 -7.11 -4.25 -31.01
N SER A 300 -8.40 -4.21 -30.67
CA SER A 300 -8.87 -4.71 -29.37
C SER A 300 -8.87 -6.23 -29.32
N PRO A 301 -8.19 -6.90 -28.38
CA PRO A 301 -8.64 -8.20 -27.92
C PRO A 301 -9.90 -7.98 -27.08
N ASP A 302 -10.95 -8.75 -27.35
CA ASP A 302 -12.21 -8.84 -26.61
C ASP A 302 -13.26 -7.74 -26.87
N ARG A 303 -13.89 -7.84 -28.05
CA ARG A 303 -15.36 -7.90 -28.06
C ARG A 303 -15.76 -9.24 -27.45
N VAL A 304 -16.17 -9.26 -26.18
CA VAL A 304 -17.06 -10.33 -25.71
C VAL A 304 -18.36 -10.14 -26.47
N VAL A 305 -18.50 -10.84 -27.59
CA VAL A 305 -19.79 -11.09 -28.21
C VAL A 305 -20.59 -11.85 -27.17
N ALA A 306 -21.65 -11.24 -26.66
CA ALA A 306 -22.68 -11.96 -25.93
C ALA A 306 -23.12 -13.12 -26.83
N ALA A 307 -22.83 -14.35 -26.44
CA ALA A 307 -23.38 -15.52 -27.09
C ALA A 307 -24.91 -15.37 -27.06
N PRO A 308 -25.62 -15.51 -28.20
CA PRO A 308 -27.06 -15.49 -28.18
C PRO A 308 -27.55 -16.61 -27.28
N VAL A 309 -28.43 -16.24 -26.34
CA VAL A 309 -29.16 -17.16 -25.48
C VAL A 309 -29.86 -18.17 -26.38
N SER A 310 -29.39 -19.42 -26.37
CA SER A 310 -30.12 -20.54 -26.93
C SER A 310 -31.35 -20.75 -26.03
N THR A 311 -32.48 -20.22 -26.48
CA THR A 311 -33.79 -20.64 -26.01
C THR A 311 -33.98 -22.09 -26.46
N LEU A 312 -33.99 -23.02 -25.52
CA LEU A 312 -34.55 -24.36 -25.72
C LEU A 312 -36.00 -24.20 -26.20
N PRO A 313 -36.40 -24.74 -27.35
CA PRO A 313 -37.81 -24.81 -27.73
C PRO A 313 -38.50 -25.91 -26.90
N PRO A 314 -39.79 -25.75 -26.58
CA PRO A 314 -40.58 -26.81 -25.98
C PRO A 314 -40.91 -27.87 -27.05
N ASP A 315 -40.94 -29.11 -26.58
CA ASP A 315 -41.60 -30.32 -27.09
C ASP A 315 -41.79 -30.56 -28.59
N GLY A 316 -41.40 -31.77 -28.99
CA GLY A 316 -41.49 -32.26 -30.34
C GLY A 316 -42.91 -32.52 -30.84
N SER A 317 -43.10 -32.23 -32.12
CA SER A 317 -43.89 -33.03 -33.06
C SER A 317 -43.63 -32.51 -34.48
N ASP A 318 -43.05 -33.37 -35.31
CA ASP A 318 -42.97 -33.31 -36.79
C ASP A 318 -44.39 -33.43 -37.41
N PRO A 319 -44.63 -33.31 -38.75
CA PRO A 319 -43.76 -32.88 -39.86
C PRO A 319 -44.43 -31.96 -40.94
N ALA A 320 -43.60 -31.52 -41.92
CA ALA A 320 -43.87 -31.44 -43.38
C ALA A 320 -43.96 -30.07 -44.12
N ARG A 321 -43.09 -29.99 -45.16
CA ARG A 321 -43.19 -29.43 -46.54
C ARG A 321 -42.85 -27.97 -46.90
N SER A 322 -41.83 -27.89 -47.81
CA SER A 322 -41.66 -27.04 -49.03
C SER A 322 -41.54 -25.51 -48.87
N SER A 323 -40.74 -24.73 -49.61
CA SER A 323 -40.02 -24.87 -50.90
C SER A 323 -39.17 -23.59 -51.18
N SER A 324 -38.07 -23.72 -51.95
CA SER A 324 -37.57 -22.83 -53.06
C SER A 324 -37.29 -21.33 -52.80
N LEU A 325 -36.41 -20.58 -53.49
CA LEU A 325 -35.59 -20.72 -54.71
C LEU A 325 -34.56 -19.56 -54.75
N THR A 326 -33.54 -19.75 -55.59
CA THR A 326 -32.34 -18.96 -55.94
C THR A 326 -32.58 -17.68 -56.75
N GLY A 327 -31.59 -16.77 -56.77
CA GLY A 327 -31.49 -15.70 -57.79
C GLY A 327 -30.23 -14.84 -57.70
N THR A 328 -29.33 -15.00 -58.67
CA THR A 328 -28.06 -14.28 -58.93
C THR A 328 -28.25 -13.03 -59.80
N GLY A 329 -27.34 -12.04 -59.72
CA GLY A 329 -27.08 -11.11 -60.84
C GLY A 329 -26.47 -9.73 -60.49
N THR A 330 -25.19 -9.52 -60.81
CA THR A 330 -24.51 -8.23 -61.11
C THR A 330 -24.95 -7.72 -62.52
N PRO A 331 -24.71 -6.44 -62.99
CA PRO A 331 -23.41 -5.73 -62.98
C PRO A 331 -23.36 -4.16 -63.05
N THR A 332 -22.13 -3.62 -62.92
CA THR A 332 -21.47 -2.43 -63.57
C THR A 332 -22.09 -1.01 -63.72
N ALA A 333 -21.34 -0.05 -63.15
CA ALA A 333 -20.64 1.12 -63.78
C ALA A 333 -21.29 2.52 -64.00
N THR A 334 -20.48 3.53 -63.62
CA THR A 334 -20.08 4.79 -64.32
C THR A 334 -20.57 6.18 -63.83
N THR A 335 -19.59 7.10 -63.84
CA THR A 335 -19.60 8.59 -64.07
C THR A 335 -19.80 9.62 -62.94
N SER A 336 -18.82 10.54 -62.84
CA SER A 336 -18.78 11.87 -62.20
C SER A 336 -19.42 12.97 -63.11
N PRO A 337 -19.57 14.29 -62.77
CA PRO A 337 -18.46 15.27 -62.47
C PRO A 337 -18.78 16.57 -61.63
N SER A 338 -17.74 17.44 -61.43
CA SER A 338 -17.73 18.95 -61.34
C SER A 338 -18.35 19.68 -60.10
N SER A 339 -18.00 20.89 -59.58
CA SER A 339 -16.93 21.92 -59.67
C SER A 339 -17.23 23.12 -58.73
N ALA A 340 -16.18 23.82 -58.27
CA ALA A 340 -16.00 25.29 -58.05
C ALA A 340 -16.58 26.13 -56.86
N ALA A 341 -15.66 26.93 -56.28
CA ALA A 341 -15.68 28.38 -55.93
C ALA A 341 -16.05 28.91 -54.51
N GLY A 342 -15.24 29.84 -53.98
CA GLY A 342 -15.59 30.84 -52.93
C GLY A 342 -14.38 31.43 -52.15
N GLY A 343 -14.12 32.74 -52.24
CA GLY A 343 -12.89 33.44 -51.82
C GLY A 343 -12.74 33.98 -50.37
N THR A 344 -11.48 34.32 -50.01
CA THR A 344 -10.88 35.49 -49.25
C THR A 344 -11.37 35.91 -47.83
N PRO A 345 -10.60 36.70 -47.01
CA PRO A 345 -9.25 37.29 -47.17
C PRO A 345 -8.27 37.15 -45.95
N SER A 346 -7.06 37.73 -46.14
CA SER A 346 -5.94 38.15 -45.26
C SER A 346 -6.33 38.84 -43.93
N GLU A 347 -5.50 39.14 -42.91
CA GLU A 347 -4.06 39.23 -42.63
C GLU A 347 -3.96 39.49 -41.09
N GLN A 348 -2.95 38.97 -40.38
CA GLN A 348 -2.15 39.74 -39.41
C GLN A 348 -1.08 38.88 -38.73
N THR A 349 0.15 39.17 -39.14
CA THR A 349 1.44 38.79 -38.57
C THR A 349 1.64 39.28 -37.14
N THR A 350 2.13 38.40 -36.26
CA THR A 350 3.05 38.76 -35.18
C THR A 350 4.18 37.73 -35.15
N ALA A 351 5.39 38.20 -35.43
CA ALA A 351 6.61 37.42 -35.34
C ALA A 351 7.13 37.42 -33.90
N THR A 352 7.71 36.32 -33.42
CA THR A 352 8.82 36.37 -32.45
C THR A 352 9.59 35.04 -32.38
N ALA A 353 10.86 35.13 -32.76
CA ALA A 353 12.04 34.36 -32.33
C ALA A 353 12.05 32.82 -32.46
N SER A 354 12.67 32.36 -33.56
CA SER A 354 13.27 31.03 -33.71
C SER A 354 14.57 30.92 -32.91
N THR A 355 14.64 29.94 -32.01
CA THR A 355 15.89 29.48 -31.37
C THR A 355 16.52 28.40 -32.26
N PRO A 356 17.85 28.39 -32.50
CA PRO A 356 18.47 27.39 -33.36
C PRO A 356 18.39 25.99 -32.73
N SER A 357 17.93 25.01 -33.50
CA SER A 357 17.90 23.60 -33.11
C SER A 357 19.32 23.05 -32.99
N VAL A 358 19.70 22.64 -31.79
CA VAL A 358 20.90 21.83 -31.55
C VAL A 358 20.65 20.45 -32.19
N PRO A 359 21.51 19.96 -33.09
CA PRO A 359 21.34 18.61 -33.64
C PRO A 359 21.49 17.59 -32.51
N PRO A 360 20.66 16.52 -32.48
CA PRO A 360 20.79 15.49 -31.46
C PRO A 360 22.18 14.85 -31.52
N PRO A 361 22.76 14.46 -30.36
CA PRO A 361 24.06 13.81 -30.36
C PRO A 361 24.00 12.50 -31.16
N PRO A 362 25.13 12.08 -31.78
CA PRO A 362 25.16 10.88 -32.59
C PRO A 362 24.74 9.68 -31.74
N THR A 363 23.76 8.93 -32.23
CA THR A 363 23.34 7.63 -31.68
C THR A 363 24.49 6.65 -31.83
N THR A 364 25.36 6.60 -30.82
CA THR A 364 26.37 5.56 -30.68
C THR A 364 25.62 4.23 -30.53
N ARG A 365 25.85 3.32 -31.48
CA ARG A 365 25.34 1.95 -31.43
C ARG A 365 25.79 1.31 -30.12
N VAL A 366 24.82 0.95 -29.29
CA VAL A 366 25.01 0.25 -28.01
C VAL A 366 25.76 -1.06 -28.26
N GLY A 367 26.94 -1.19 -27.66
CA GLY A 367 27.69 -2.44 -27.59
C GLY A 367 26.90 -3.50 -26.83
N ARG A 368 27.19 -4.78 -27.10
CA ARG A 368 26.54 -5.93 -26.45
C ARG A 368 26.58 -5.79 -24.91
N PRO A 369 25.49 -6.08 -24.17
CA PRO A 369 25.49 -5.96 -22.70
C PRO A 369 26.59 -6.86 -22.12
N VAL A 370 27.48 -6.27 -21.34
CA VAL A 370 28.56 -6.97 -20.64
C VAL A 370 27.99 -7.53 -19.35
N THR A 371 27.99 -8.85 -19.19
CA THR A 371 27.63 -9.48 -17.92
C THR A 371 28.88 -9.66 -17.09
N HIS A 372 28.94 -8.99 -15.94
CA HIS A 372 30.06 -9.07 -15.01
C HIS A 372 29.96 -10.32 -14.14
N SER A 373 31.11 -10.94 -13.82
CA SER A 373 31.13 -12.04 -12.84
C SER A 373 30.99 -11.50 -11.41
N VAL A 374 30.49 -12.34 -10.49
CA VAL A 374 30.38 -11.97 -9.06
C VAL A 374 31.74 -11.58 -8.48
N GLU A 375 32.79 -12.33 -8.84
CA GLU A 375 34.15 -12.09 -8.36
C GLU A 375 34.70 -10.76 -8.84
N ASP A 376 34.43 -10.38 -10.10
CA ASP A 376 34.85 -9.11 -10.66
C ASP A 376 34.17 -7.93 -9.97
N ILE A 377 32.86 -8.03 -9.74
CA ILE A 377 32.10 -6.99 -9.04
C ILE A 377 32.62 -6.81 -7.61
N LEU A 378 32.81 -7.90 -6.86
CA LEU A 378 33.28 -7.83 -5.47
C LEU A 378 34.71 -7.28 -5.37
N LYS A 379 35.62 -7.68 -6.28
CA LYS A 379 37.00 -7.12 -6.34
C LYS A 379 37.02 -5.62 -6.70
N ARG A 380 36.02 -5.16 -7.46
CA ARG A 380 35.88 -3.77 -7.89
C ARG A 380 34.98 -2.92 -6.98
N LEU A 381 34.47 -3.48 -5.89
CA LEU A 381 33.69 -2.74 -4.91
C LEU A 381 34.60 -1.75 -4.17
N ARG A 382 34.27 -0.45 -4.22
CA ARG A 382 35.10 0.61 -3.62
C ARG A 382 34.50 1.26 -2.37
N ALA A 383 33.19 1.29 -2.27
CA ALA A 383 32.53 1.91 -1.12
C ALA A 383 31.11 1.38 -0.91
N VAL A 384 30.63 1.53 0.33
CA VAL A 384 29.21 1.49 0.66
C VAL A 384 28.73 2.92 0.92
N ILE A 385 27.71 3.34 0.18
CA ILE A 385 27.07 4.65 0.32
C ILE A 385 25.74 4.46 1.04
N LEU A 386 25.64 5.02 2.23
CA LEU A 386 24.46 4.98 3.07
C LEU A 386 23.71 6.31 2.96
N LEU A 387 22.54 6.30 2.34
CA LEU A 387 21.66 7.47 2.27
C LEU A 387 20.90 7.59 3.59
N GLY A 388 21.37 8.47 4.48
CA GLY A 388 20.83 8.68 5.83
C GLY A 388 20.01 9.96 6.00
N GLY A 389 19.91 10.77 4.94
CA GLY A 389 19.18 12.04 4.93
C GLY A 389 17.74 11.93 4.41
N SER A 390 16.93 12.93 4.79
CA SER A 390 15.64 13.23 4.13
C SER A 390 15.62 14.71 3.78
N VAL A 391 14.98 15.07 2.67
CA VAL A 391 14.83 16.47 2.24
C VAL A 391 14.08 17.27 3.31
N ARG A 392 13.18 16.62 4.05
CA ARG A 392 12.48 17.19 5.19
C ARG A 392 12.67 16.34 6.44
N PRO A 393 12.96 16.92 7.62
CA PRO A 393 13.01 16.16 8.86
C PRO A 393 11.69 15.39 9.08
N SER A 394 11.78 14.10 9.37
CA SER A 394 10.58 13.32 9.71
C SER A 394 10.05 13.77 11.07
N PRO A 395 8.73 13.65 11.35
CA PRO A 395 8.18 13.92 12.67
C PRO A 395 8.91 13.15 13.78
N LEU A 396 9.34 11.91 13.48
CA LEU A 396 10.12 11.07 14.39
C LEU A 396 11.50 11.68 14.71
N SER A 397 12.27 12.06 13.69
CA SER A 397 13.59 12.68 13.89
C SER A 397 13.49 14.04 14.57
N ALA A 398 12.46 14.83 14.21
CA ALA A 398 12.19 16.11 14.83
C ALA A 398 11.85 15.95 16.32
N ALA A 399 10.96 15.01 16.66
CA ALA A 399 10.59 14.73 18.05
C ALA A 399 11.76 14.19 18.88
N ALA A 400 12.55 13.27 18.33
CA ALA A 400 13.71 12.69 19.01
C ALA A 400 14.89 13.67 19.13
N SER A 401 14.84 14.81 18.41
CA SER A 401 15.93 15.78 18.31
C SER A 401 17.28 15.16 17.93
N ARG A 402 17.27 14.11 17.11
CA ARG A 402 18.47 13.40 16.63
C ARG A 402 18.23 12.78 15.25
N SER A 403 19.31 12.28 14.63
CA SER A 403 19.17 11.53 13.37
C SER A 403 18.36 10.25 13.60
N VAL A 404 17.62 9.79 12.59
CA VAL A 404 16.98 8.46 12.64
C VAL A 404 18.03 7.38 12.85
N LEU A 405 19.23 7.55 12.28
CA LEU A 405 20.33 6.60 12.44
C LEU A 405 20.87 6.54 13.89
N ASP A 406 20.58 7.54 14.72
CA ASP A 406 20.95 7.55 16.14
C ASP A 406 19.86 6.98 17.05
N LEU A 407 18.75 6.49 16.49
CA LEU A 407 17.74 5.83 17.29
C LEU A 407 18.23 4.43 17.71
N PRO A 408 17.94 4.00 18.95
CA PRO A 408 18.29 2.68 19.46
C PRO A 408 17.75 1.55 18.57
N LEU A 409 18.54 0.49 18.38
CA LEU A 409 18.04 -0.75 17.79
C LEU A 409 17.99 -1.87 18.84
N ASP A 410 19.09 -2.09 19.55
CA ASP A 410 19.22 -3.09 20.60
C ASP A 410 20.40 -2.76 21.53
N GLU A 411 20.77 -3.71 22.39
CA GLU A 411 21.93 -3.60 23.30
C GLU A 411 23.27 -3.35 22.59
N ASN A 412 23.36 -3.61 21.27
CA ASN A 412 24.57 -3.38 20.47
C ASN A 412 24.65 -1.97 19.89
N GLY A 413 23.65 -1.12 20.15
CA GLY A 413 23.65 0.30 19.85
C GLY A 413 22.52 0.77 18.94
N SER A 414 22.81 1.80 18.15
CA SER A 414 21.85 2.46 17.27
C SER A 414 21.70 1.78 15.92
N LEU A 415 20.76 2.29 15.12
CA LEU A 415 20.62 1.93 13.71
C LEU A 415 21.92 2.17 12.91
N LEU A 416 22.69 3.21 13.24
CA LEU A 416 24.00 3.44 12.63
C LEU A 416 24.95 2.28 12.94
N ASN A 417 25.07 1.87 14.21
CA ASN A 417 25.93 0.73 14.59
C ASN A 417 25.54 -0.55 13.86
N PHE A 418 24.23 -0.77 13.66
CA PHE A 418 23.70 -1.89 12.91
C PHE A 418 24.15 -1.86 11.44
N TRP A 419 23.95 -0.73 10.76
CA TRP A 419 24.38 -0.57 9.36
C TRP A 419 25.89 -0.70 9.18
N LEU A 420 26.68 -0.12 10.08
CA LEU A 420 28.14 -0.24 10.06
C LEU A 420 28.58 -1.71 10.23
N GLY A 421 27.91 -2.47 11.11
CA GLY A 421 28.13 -3.90 11.25
C GLY A 421 27.77 -4.68 9.99
N GLN A 422 26.66 -4.35 9.34
CA GLN A 422 26.26 -4.96 8.06
C GLN A 422 27.28 -4.68 6.94
N CYS A 423 27.82 -3.46 6.88
CA CYS A 423 28.86 -3.09 5.92
C CYS A 423 30.18 -3.84 6.17
N ALA A 424 30.53 -4.09 7.44
CA ALA A 424 31.70 -4.89 7.78
C ALA A 424 31.57 -6.35 7.29
N GLU A 425 30.37 -6.93 7.31
CA GLU A 425 30.11 -8.26 6.73
C GLU A 425 30.19 -8.25 5.19
N VAL A 426 29.82 -7.15 4.53
CA VAL A 426 30.04 -6.97 3.08
C VAL A 426 31.54 -6.89 2.75
N ALA A 427 32.34 -6.18 3.57
CA ALA A 427 33.78 -6.12 3.38
C ALA A 427 34.42 -7.52 3.47
N LYS A 428 34.00 -8.33 4.44
CA LYS A 428 34.41 -9.73 4.57
C LYS A 428 34.01 -10.57 3.37
N LEU A 429 32.76 -10.43 2.89
CA LEU A 429 32.28 -11.11 1.68
C LEU A 429 33.15 -10.79 0.46
N ALA A 430 33.54 -9.53 0.30
CA ALA A 430 34.39 -9.08 -0.79
C ALA A 430 35.89 -9.35 -0.59
N ALA A 431 36.28 -9.96 0.54
CA ALA A 431 37.68 -10.14 0.95
C ALA A 431 38.51 -8.84 0.94
N LEU A 432 37.87 -7.72 1.30
CA LEU A 432 38.51 -6.40 1.37
C LEU A 432 38.93 -6.10 2.82
N GLU A 433 40.19 -5.73 3.02
CA GLU A 433 40.71 -5.31 4.33
C GLU A 433 40.01 -4.03 4.82
N LYS A 434 39.71 -3.10 3.90
CA LYS A 434 38.97 -1.88 4.19
C LYS A 434 37.97 -1.58 3.07
N LEU A 435 36.70 -1.42 3.46
CA LEU A 435 35.64 -0.94 2.59
C LEU A 435 35.09 0.37 3.18
N PRO A 436 35.46 1.54 2.63
CA PRO A 436 34.96 2.83 3.09
C PRO A 436 33.44 2.91 3.12
N ILE A 437 32.91 3.44 4.22
CA ILE A 437 31.48 3.68 4.38
C ILE A 437 31.23 5.19 4.36
N ARG A 438 30.37 5.66 3.46
CA ARG A 438 30.02 7.08 3.33
C ARG A 438 28.57 7.26 3.70
N VAL A 439 28.29 7.98 4.79
CA VAL A 439 26.93 8.28 5.24
C VAL A 439 26.56 9.65 4.71
N LEU A 440 25.63 9.70 3.76
CA LEU A 440 25.20 10.94 3.13
C LEU A 440 23.97 11.49 3.85
N VAL A 441 24.07 12.75 4.29
CA VAL A 441 22.99 13.49 4.94
C VAL A 441 22.72 14.78 4.18
N ASN A 442 21.44 15.17 4.12
CA ASN A 442 21.05 16.40 3.44
C ASN A 442 21.41 17.63 4.29
N HIS A 443 21.48 18.80 3.66
CA HIS A 443 21.82 20.07 4.30
C HIS A 443 21.11 20.30 5.66
N ALA A 444 19.80 20.06 5.74
CA ALA A 444 18.99 20.29 6.93
C ALA A 444 18.90 19.09 7.89
N ALA A 445 19.50 17.94 7.56
CA ALA A 445 19.43 16.73 8.39
C ALA A 445 20.41 16.80 9.56
N ARG A 446 20.02 16.28 10.72
CA ARG A 446 20.95 16.14 11.85
C ARG A 446 22.02 15.12 11.51
N GLU A 447 23.27 15.43 11.85
CA GLU A 447 24.39 14.53 11.65
C GLU A 447 24.28 13.34 12.61
N PRO A 448 24.41 12.09 12.13
CA PRO A 448 24.43 10.93 13.00
C PRO A 448 25.77 10.82 13.73
N VAL A 449 25.72 10.65 15.05
CA VAL A 449 26.88 10.70 15.96
C VAL A 449 27.00 9.50 16.88
N SER A 450 26.05 8.56 16.83
CA SER A 450 25.96 7.41 17.75
C SER A 450 26.94 6.26 17.47
N ALA A 451 27.82 6.38 16.47
CA ALA A 451 28.73 5.30 16.12
C ALA A 451 29.68 4.97 17.27
N GLY A 452 29.81 3.67 17.57
CA GLY A 452 30.72 3.18 18.60
C GLY A 452 32.18 3.25 18.15
N GLU A 453 33.09 3.31 19.13
CA GLU A 453 34.54 3.48 18.91
C GLU A 453 35.14 2.50 17.90
N LYS A 454 34.69 1.25 17.91
CA LYS A 454 35.17 0.20 16.99
C LYS A 454 34.95 0.51 15.50
N TYR A 455 34.08 1.47 15.17
CA TYR A 455 33.82 1.89 13.79
C TYR A 455 34.49 3.21 13.42
N MET A 456 35.19 3.86 14.35
CA MET A 456 35.91 5.11 14.06
C MET A 456 36.98 4.87 12.98
N GLY A 457 37.01 5.74 11.98
CA GLY A 457 37.92 5.63 10.83
C GLY A 457 37.48 4.65 9.72
N LEU A 458 36.37 3.91 9.91
CA LEU A 458 35.76 3.05 8.89
C LEU A 458 34.66 3.76 8.09
N PHE A 459 34.02 4.77 8.70
CA PHE A 459 33.00 5.57 8.03
C PHE A 459 33.29 7.07 8.15
N ARG A 460 32.67 7.84 7.26
CA ARG A 460 32.61 9.30 7.35
C ARG A 460 31.20 9.77 7.01
N VAL A 461 30.75 10.82 7.70
CA VAL A 461 29.50 11.49 7.34
C VAL A 461 29.83 12.61 6.36
N GLU A 462 29.06 12.70 5.29
CA GLU A 462 29.18 13.78 4.32
C GLU A 462 27.83 14.47 4.16
N ARG A 463 27.89 15.80 4.16
CA ARG A 463 26.72 16.64 4.04
C ARG A 463 26.61 17.13 2.60
N ASP A 464 25.48 16.83 1.97
CA ASP A 464 25.12 17.51 0.73
C ASP A 464 24.75 18.96 1.08
N LEU A 465 25.57 19.90 0.59
CA LEU A 465 25.38 21.32 0.79
C LEU A 465 24.33 21.90 -0.18
N SER A 466 24.00 21.18 -1.23
CA SER A 466 22.96 21.58 -2.18
C SER A 466 21.58 21.24 -1.63
N GLU A 467 20.70 22.24 -1.61
CA GLU A 467 19.30 22.03 -1.19
C GLU A 467 18.51 21.19 -2.22
N TYR A 468 18.97 21.14 -3.48
CA TYR A 468 18.23 20.59 -4.61
C TYR A 468 19.09 19.71 -5.54
N ARG A 469 19.97 18.87 -5.01
CA ARG A 469 20.76 17.95 -5.86
C ARG A 469 20.00 16.70 -6.28
N GLY A 470 19.18 16.15 -5.38
CA GLY A 470 18.49 14.88 -5.58
C GLY A 470 19.42 13.66 -5.44
N THR A 471 18.85 12.48 -5.19
CA THR A 471 19.62 11.27 -4.88
C THR A 471 20.54 10.82 -6.02
N GLY A 472 20.11 10.94 -7.28
CA GLY A 472 20.93 10.59 -8.44
C GLY A 472 22.09 11.56 -8.63
N GLY A 473 21.84 12.85 -8.40
CA GLY A 473 22.87 13.88 -8.43
C GLY A 473 23.93 13.69 -7.36
N VAL A 474 23.49 13.42 -6.12
CA VAL A 474 24.39 13.11 -4.99
C VAL A 474 25.24 11.87 -5.31
N LEU A 475 24.64 10.83 -5.91
CA LEU A 475 25.38 9.63 -6.31
C LEU A 475 26.41 9.90 -7.41
N ARG A 476 26.11 10.77 -8.37
CA ARG A 476 27.08 11.20 -9.37
C ARG A 476 28.28 11.90 -8.73
N ASP A 477 28.02 12.85 -7.83
CA ASP A 477 29.09 13.66 -7.24
C ASP A 477 29.94 12.84 -6.27
N VAL A 478 29.30 12.01 -5.42
CA VAL A 478 29.99 11.15 -4.46
C VAL A 478 30.84 10.09 -5.17
N THR A 479 30.40 9.56 -6.31
CA THR A 479 31.14 8.55 -7.06
C THR A 479 32.23 9.14 -7.96
N ALA A 480 32.35 10.48 -7.99
CA ALA A 480 33.24 11.16 -8.92
C ALA A 480 34.72 10.78 -8.76
N GLU A 481 35.12 10.44 -7.53
CA GLU A 481 36.48 10.04 -7.15
C GLU A 481 36.87 8.61 -7.53
N TYR A 482 35.91 7.76 -7.91
CA TYR A 482 36.17 6.35 -8.28
C TYR A 482 36.33 6.18 -9.79
N ALA A 483 37.03 5.13 -10.21
CA ALA A 483 37.14 4.82 -11.62
C ALA A 483 35.78 4.44 -12.22
N GLU A 484 35.58 4.70 -13.51
CA GLU A 484 34.32 4.42 -14.21
C GLU A 484 33.89 2.96 -14.08
N GLU A 485 34.86 2.04 -14.05
CA GLU A 485 34.63 0.61 -13.99
C GLU A 485 34.50 0.04 -12.57
N ASP A 486 34.62 0.89 -11.54
CA ASP A 486 34.45 0.49 -10.14
C ASP A 486 32.96 0.37 -9.78
N PHE A 487 32.67 -0.44 -8.77
CA PHE A 487 31.32 -0.62 -8.23
C PHE A 487 31.18 0.04 -6.86
N VAL A 488 29.98 0.55 -6.59
CA VAL A 488 29.55 1.02 -5.27
C VAL A 488 28.25 0.34 -4.88
N LEU A 489 28.13 -0.01 -3.60
CA LEU A 489 26.88 -0.48 -3.00
C LEU A 489 26.18 0.72 -2.39
N VAL A 490 24.95 1.00 -2.81
CA VAL A 490 24.14 2.10 -2.29
C VAL A 490 22.97 1.53 -1.52
N ALA A 491 22.74 2.03 -0.31
CA ALA A 491 21.60 1.65 0.50
C ALA A 491 20.93 2.86 1.16
N ASN A 492 19.60 2.91 1.15
CA ASN A 492 18.84 3.77 2.06
C ASN A 492 19.01 3.23 3.49
N ALA A 493 19.60 4.03 4.37
CA ALA A 493 19.92 3.62 5.73
C ALA A 493 18.77 3.90 6.72
N CYS A 494 17.77 4.69 6.35
CA CYS A 494 16.57 4.94 7.16
C CYS A 494 15.59 3.76 7.10
N GLN A 495 16.07 2.55 7.38
CA GLN A 495 15.31 1.31 7.44
C GLN A 495 16.01 0.27 8.34
N ILE A 496 15.25 -0.70 8.84
CA ILE A 496 15.79 -1.89 9.54
C ILE A 496 15.84 -3.03 8.53
N LEU A 497 17.05 -3.51 8.21
CA LEU A 497 17.20 -4.69 7.35
C LEU A 497 16.67 -5.94 8.06
N LEU A 498 15.85 -6.68 7.34
CA LEU A 498 15.40 -8.00 7.75
C LEU A 498 16.42 -9.06 7.30
N ASP A 499 17.03 -8.90 6.13
CA ASP A 499 18.02 -9.84 5.63
C ASP A 499 19.45 -9.27 5.67
N PRO A 500 20.48 -10.11 5.86
CA PRO A 500 21.86 -9.65 5.92
C PRO A 500 22.25 -8.89 4.66
N LEU A 501 22.89 -7.73 4.81
CA LEU A 501 23.31 -6.92 3.67
C LEU A 501 24.26 -7.70 2.76
N SER A 502 25.16 -8.51 3.32
CA SER A 502 26.05 -9.39 2.55
C SER A 502 25.29 -10.37 1.65
N ALA A 503 24.19 -10.95 2.12
CA ALA A 503 23.35 -11.83 1.31
C ALA A 503 22.65 -11.08 0.18
N ILE A 504 22.13 -9.88 0.47
CA ILE A 504 21.53 -8.99 -0.54
C ILE A 504 22.57 -8.58 -1.59
N THR A 505 23.77 -8.17 -1.17
CA THR A 505 24.87 -7.79 -2.04
C THR A 505 25.29 -8.93 -2.96
N LEU A 506 25.41 -10.15 -2.43
CA LEU A 506 25.74 -11.33 -3.22
C LEU A 506 24.65 -11.62 -4.27
N ALA A 507 23.39 -11.52 -3.88
CA ALA A 507 22.25 -11.74 -4.79
C ALA A 507 22.19 -10.69 -5.92
N LEU A 508 22.48 -9.43 -5.60
CA LEU A 508 22.61 -8.35 -6.59
C LEU A 508 23.81 -8.58 -7.53
N ALA A 509 24.97 -8.96 -6.99
CA ALA A 509 26.16 -9.23 -7.80
C ALA A 509 25.96 -10.39 -8.78
N ARG A 510 25.18 -11.42 -8.39
CA ARG A 510 24.82 -12.55 -9.27
C ARG A 510 24.04 -12.16 -10.52
N GLN A 511 23.41 -10.98 -10.53
CA GLN A 511 22.68 -10.49 -11.71
C GLN A 511 23.62 -9.99 -12.82
N GLY A 512 24.83 -9.56 -12.46
CA GLY A 512 25.89 -9.22 -13.42
C GLY A 512 25.66 -8.00 -14.30
N GLY A 513 24.63 -7.17 -14.05
CA GLY A 513 24.39 -5.93 -14.79
C GLY A 513 25.27 -4.77 -14.33
N ASP A 514 25.30 -3.69 -15.11
CA ASP A 514 25.97 -2.43 -14.75
C ASP A 514 25.24 -1.74 -13.57
N VAL A 515 23.92 -1.90 -13.49
CA VAL A 515 23.11 -1.53 -12.32
C VAL A 515 22.22 -2.70 -11.93
N ASN A 516 22.32 -3.14 -10.67
CA ASN A 516 21.51 -4.21 -10.13
C ASN A 516 20.62 -3.65 -9.01
N LEU A 517 19.32 -3.75 -9.20
CA LEU A 517 18.30 -3.26 -8.29
C LEU A 517 17.54 -4.42 -7.67
N LEU A 518 17.09 -4.25 -6.43
CA LEU A 518 16.20 -5.20 -5.77
C LEU A 518 14.84 -4.54 -5.51
N SER A 519 13.78 -5.15 -6.02
CA SER A 519 12.38 -4.79 -5.81
C SER A 519 11.63 -5.94 -5.15
N HIS A 520 10.59 -5.63 -4.39
CA HIS A 520 9.67 -6.63 -3.88
C HIS A 520 8.52 -6.89 -4.85
N ASP A 521 7.74 -7.95 -4.61
CA ASP A 521 6.60 -8.35 -5.45
C ASP A 521 5.49 -7.28 -5.52
N ASP A 522 5.36 -6.45 -4.49
CA ASP A 522 4.43 -5.31 -4.44
C ASP A 522 4.93 -4.08 -5.24
N GLY A 523 6.08 -4.20 -5.92
CA GLY A 523 6.69 -3.13 -6.70
C GLY A 523 7.46 -2.09 -5.87
N THR A 524 7.57 -2.27 -4.55
CA THR A 524 8.38 -1.38 -3.70
C THR A 524 9.87 -1.69 -3.87
N PRO A 525 10.74 -0.67 -3.99
CA PRO A 525 12.17 -0.90 -4.00
C PRO A 525 12.67 -1.25 -2.59
N SER A 526 13.63 -2.16 -2.50
CA SER A 526 14.34 -2.47 -1.24
C SER A 526 15.16 -1.29 -0.70
N GLY A 527 15.43 -0.30 -1.55
CA GLY A 527 16.35 0.79 -1.25
C GLY A 527 17.82 0.36 -1.24
N VAL A 528 18.15 -0.86 -1.70
CA VAL A 528 19.53 -1.33 -1.89
C VAL A 528 19.78 -1.57 -3.37
N GLN A 529 20.90 -1.05 -3.86
CA GLN A 529 21.31 -1.18 -5.26
C GLN A 529 22.83 -1.30 -5.38
N LEU A 530 23.28 -2.01 -6.40
CA LEU A 530 24.69 -2.14 -6.76
C LEU A 530 24.89 -1.44 -8.10
N LEU A 531 25.82 -0.51 -8.16
CA LEU A 531 25.95 0.41 -9.28
C LEU A 531 27.40 0.53 -9.73
N GLN A 532 27.64 0.44 -11.03
CA GLN A 532 28.93 0.77 -11.62
C GLN A 532 29.06 2.28 -11.83
N CYS A 533 30.18 2.88 -11.44
CA CYS A 533 30.33 4.34 -11.38
C CYS A 533 30.09 5.05 -12.71
N LYS A 534 30.43 4.44 -13.86
CA LYS A 534 30.15 5.00 -15.20
C LYS A 534 28.67 5.31 -15.44
N THR A 535 27.77 4.55 -14.84
CA THR A 535 26.33 4.66 -15.14
C THR A 535 25.74 5.95 -14.62
N VAL A 536 26.34 6.61 -13.62
CA VAL A 536 25.84 7.90 -13.10
C VAL A 536 26.57 9.11 -13.68
N ARG A 537 27.64 8.92 -14.47
CA ARG A 537 28.47 10.02 -15.00
C ARG A 537 27.74 10.96 -15.96
N HIS A 538 26.75 10.44 -16.68
CA HIS A 538 25.94 11.24 -17.61
C HIS A 538 24.90 12.12 -16.92
N ILE A 539 24.68 11.94 -15.61
CA ILE A 539 23.84 12.85 -14.83
C ILE A 539 24.54 14.21 -14.81
N SER A 540 23.78 15.28 -15.08
CA SER A 540 24.32 16.65 -15.11
C SER A 540 25.00 17.01 -13.78
N GLU A 541 26.08 17.78 -13.87
CA GLU A 541 26.81 18.30 -12.70
C GLU A 541 25.97 19.26 -11.87
N ALA A 542 24.99 19.91 -12.51
CA ALA A 542 24.07 20.84 -11.88
C ALA A 542 22.61 20.40 -12.00
N GLY A 543 21.80 20.86 -11.05
CA GLY A 543 20.34 20.65 -11.01
C GLY A 543 19.90 19.45 -10.16
N TYR A 544 18.59 19.35 -10.00
CA TYR A 544 17.92 18.29 -9.27
C TYR A 544 17.76 17.04 -10.14
N HIS A 545 18.33 15.93 -9.70
CA HIS A 545 18.22 14.61 -10.34
C HIS A 545 17.86 13.55 -9.31
N ASP A 546 16.60 13.13 -9.28
CA ASP A 546 16.19 11.97 -8.50
C ASP A 546 16.65 10.67 -9.17
N MET A 547 17.19 9.74 -8.36
CA MET A 547 17.72 8.49 -8.88
C MET A 547 16.62 7.65 -9.55
N LYS A 548 15.43 7.57 -8.95
CA LYS A 548 14.35 6.69 -9.41
C LYS A 548 13.56 7.29 -10.57
N GLU A 549 13.17 8.55 -10.43
CA GLU A 549 12.23 9.18 -11.36
C GLU A 549 12.91 9.75 -12.61
N GLN A 550 14.18 10.13 -12.52
CA GLN A 550 14.88 10.86 -13.59
C GLN A 550 16.13 10.12 -14.08
N ALA A 551 17.01 9.67 -13.18
CA ALA A 551 18.28 9.06 -13.58
C ALA A 551 18.11 7.64 -14.13
N LEU A 552 17.40 6.75 -13.42
CA LEU A 552 17.23 5.36 -13.83
C LEU A 552 16.61 5.16 -15.23
N PRO A 553 15.58 5.91 -15.65
CA PRO A 553 15.09 5.84 -17.02
C PRO A 553 16.18 6.13 -18.05
N GLY A 554 17.00 7.17 -17.82
CA GLY A 554 18.14 7.51 -18.68
C GLY A 554 19.22 6.43 -18.68
N ILE A 555 19.59 5.95 -17.49
CA ILE A 555 20.56 4.85 -17.32
C ILE A 555 20.11 3.61 -18.11
N SER A 556 18.84 3.22 -17.98
CA SER A 556 18.29 2.02 -18.63
C SER A 556 18.25 2.07 -20.15
N ALA A 557 18.34 3.27 -20.74
CA ALA A 557 18.42 3.44 -22.18
C ALA A 557 19.81 3.13 -22.75
N THR A 558 20.85 3.13 -21.91
CA THR A 558 22.26 3.03 -22.35
C THR A 558 23.03 1.87 -21.69
N TYR A 559 22.68 1.51 -20.46
CA TYR A 559 23.41 0.53 -19.64
C TYR A 559 22.54 -0.68 -19.28
N ASP A 560 23.17 -1.80 -18.91
CA ASP A 560 22.44 -3.01 -18.53
C ASP A 560 21.91 -2.89 -17.09
N VAL A 561 20.61 -2.65 -16.94
CA VAL A 561 19.92 -2.55 -15.65
C VAL A 561 19.16 -3.85 -15.37
N LYS A 562 19.55 -4.55 -14.29
CA LYS A 562 18.86 -5.76 -13.82
C LYS A 562 18.00 -5.44 -12.61
N ILE A 563 16.78 -5.98 -12.59
CA ILE A 563 15.87 -5.87 -11.46
C ILE A 563 15.60 -7.28 -10.92
N MET A 564 16.13 -7.56 -9.75
CA MET A 564 15.80 -8.75 -8.99
C MET A 564 14.48 -8.53 -8.24
N ARG A 565 13.53 -9.46 -8.40
CA ARG A 565 12.29 -9.49 -7.61
C ARG A 565 12.43 -10.42 -6.42
N HIS A 566 12.05 -9.97 -5.24
CA HIS A 566 12.05 -10.78 -4.03
C HIS A 566 10.69 -10.74 -3.33
N ARG A 567 10.18 -11.91 -2.95
CA ARG A 567 8.77 -12.04 -2.53
C ARG A 567 8.43 -11.33 -1.23
N ARG A 568 9.40 -11.18 -0.34
CA ARG A 568 9.22 -10.58 0.98
C ARG A 568 10.06 -9.31 1.11
N PRO A 569 9.67 -8.38 2.00
CA PRO A 569 10.50 -7.22 2.31
C PRO A 569 11.89 -7.65 2.81
N THR A 570 12.96 -7.09 2.25
CA THR A 570 14.33 -7.27 2.76
C THR A 570 14.69 -6.27 3.85
N GLY A 571 13.89 -5.23 4.01
CA GLY A 571 14.02 -4.20 5.04
C GLY A 571 12.71 -3.45 5.26
N LEU A 572 12.61 -2.78 6.41
CA LEU A 572 11.43 -2.02 6.83
C LEU A 572 11.80 -0.53 6.94
N PRO A 573 11.24 0.34 6.08
CA PRO A 573 11.57 1.76 6.08
C PRO A 573 11.09 2.43 7.37
N ILE A 574 11.88 3.36 7.91
CA ILE A 574 11.52 4.13 9.10
C ILE A 574 11.20 5.56 8.70
N ARG A 575 9.91 5.90 8.67
CA ARG A 575 9.43 7.28 8.41
C ARG A 575 8.62 7.84 9.57
N THR A 576 7.92 6.95 10.28
CA THR A 576 7.02 7.27 11.39
C THR A 576 7.40 6.52 12.67
N LEU A 577 6.78 6.90 13.78
CA LEU A 577 6.89 6.16 15.04
C LEU A 577 6.41 4.71 14.88
N GLU A 578 5.29 4.52 14.19
CA GLU A 578 4.71 3.21 13.95
C GLU A 578 5.68 2.31 13.17
N ASP A 579 6.29 2.84 12.11
CA ASP A 579 7.30 2.12 11.32
C ASP A 579 8.47 1.67 12.20
N TYR A 580 8.96 2.57 13.06
CA TYR A 580 10.08 2.30 13.95
C TYR A 580 9.73 1.23 14.99
N MET A 581 8.57 1.34 15.64
CA MET A 581 8.11 0.35 16.63
C MET A 581 7.84 -1.02 15.99
N MET A 582 7.22 -1.06 14.81
CA MET A 582 6.98 -2.28 14.05
C MET A 582 8.30 -2.94 13.63
N GLY A 583 9.25 -2.14 13.13
CA GLY A 583 10.57 -2.60 12.74
C GLY A 583 11.35 -3.19 13.91
N LEU A 584 11.35 -2.52 15.07
CA LEU A 584 11.95 -3.04 16.30
C LEU A 584 11.28 -4.35 16.75
N ARG A 585 9.95 -4.40 16.74
CA ARG A 585 9.21 -5.60 17.15
C ARG A 585 9.58 -6.80 16.29
N LEU A 586 9.59 -6.63 14.97
CA LEU A 586 9.98 -7.70 14.04
C LEU A 586 11.46 -8.10 14.19
N TYR A 587 12.35 -7.11 14.35
CA TYR A 587 13.78 -7.35 14.59
C TYR A 587 14.02 -8.19 15.85
N HIS A 588 13.47 -7.77 16.99
CA HIS A 588 13.68 -8.43 18.29
C HIS A 588 13.01 -9.81 18.34
N ARG A 589 11.82 -9.97 17.76
CA ARG A 589 11.19 -11.30 17.64
C ARG A 589 12.04 -12.27 16.83
N ARG A 590 12.58 -11.82 15.69
CA ARG A 590 13.45 -12.65 14.84
C ARG A 590 14.75 -12.99 15.56
N LYS A 591 15.36 -12.03 16.28
CA LYS A 591 16.55 -12.25 17.11
C LYS A 591 16.29 -13.30 18.20
N ALA A 592 15.09 -13.30 18.79
CA ALA A 592 14.66 -14.28 19.78
C ALA A 592 14.22 -15.63 19.18
N GLY A 593 14.32 -15.84 17.87
CA GLY A 593 13.89 -17.07 17.19
C GLY A 593 12.37 -17.30 17.21
N LYS A 594 11.58 -16.28 17.56
CA LYS A 594 10.11 -16.38 17.53
C LYS A 594 9.64 -16.41 16.08
N PRO A 595 8.60 -17.21 15.76
CA PRO A 595 8.02 -17.23 14.43
C PRO A 595 7.49 -15.84 14.06
N MET A 596 7.51 -15.55 12.75
CA MET A 596 6.86 -14.37 12.21
C MET A 596 5.38 -14.39 12.64
N VAL A 597 4.87 -13.26 13.10
CA VAL A 597 3.46 -13.13 13.46
C VAL A 597 2.66 -13.23 12.17
N THR A 598 2.22 -14.43 11.84
CA THR A 598 1.43 -14.73 10.63
C THR A 598 -0.03 -14.34 10.79
N ASP A 599 -0.48 -14.24 12.03
CA ASP A 599 -1.80 -13.74 12.40
C ASP A 599 -1.65 -12.34 13.04
N PRO A 600 -1.99 -11.25 12.31
CA PRO A 600 -1.88 -9.88 12.84
C PRO A 600 -2.81 -9.62 14.04
N LEU A 601 -3.73 -10.54 14.35
CA LEU A 601 -4.59 -10.51 15.53
C LEU A 601 -4.12 -11.41 16.68
N ALA A 602 -3.05 -12.18 16.49
CA ALA A 602 -2.50 -12.98 17.57
C ALA A 602 -2.11 -12.06 18.72
N GLU A 603 -2.84 -12.18 19.83
CA GLU A 603 -2.64 -11.45 21.07
C GLU A 603 -1.38 -11.95 21.80
N ASP A 604 -0.21 -11.71 21.20
CA ASP A 604 1.07 -11.83 21.90
C ASP A 604 1.32 -10.51 22.65
N TRP A 605 0.73 -10.42 23.83
CA TRP A 605 0.92 -9.33 24.79
C TRP A 605 2.31 -9.34 25.44
N THR A 606 3.15 -10.32 25.10
CA THR A 606 4.53 -10.33 25.56
C THR A 606 5.28 -9.21 24.82
N PRO A 607 5.85 -8.24 25.55
CA PRO A 607 6.71 -7.25 24.91
C PRO A 607 7.84 -7.98 24.18
N ALA A 608 8.03 -7.66 22.91
CA ALA A 608 9.15 -8.15 22.13
C ALA A 608 10.45 -7.45 22.55
N PHE A 609 10.35 -6.19 22.98
CA PHE A 609 11.48 -5.41 23.45
C PHE A 609 11.06 -4.34 24.46
N SER A 610 12.03 -3.91 25.26
CA SER A 610 11.96 -2.72 26.11
C SER A 610 13.35 -2.08 26.07
N LEU A 611 13.50 -0.98 25.33
CA LEU A 611 14.80 -0.33 25.15
C LEU A 611 14.88 0.89 26.05
N VAL A 612 15.86 0.90 26.95
CA VAL A 612 16.16 2.02 27.84
C VAL A 612 17.61 2.40 27.61
N GLU A 613 17.83 3.59 27.03
CA GLU A 613 19.19 4.10 26.82
C GLU A 613 19.88 4.38 28.16
N ALA A 614 21.20 4.20 28.19
CA ALA A 614 22.01 4.62 29.33
C ALA A 614 21.82 6.13 29.59
N GLY A 615 21.54 6.49 30.84
CA GLY A 615 21.24 7.87 31.24
C GLY A 615 19.75 8.23 31.24
N ALA A 616 18.84 7.31 30.89
CA ALA A 616 17.42 7.44 31.19
C ALA A 616 17.14 7.06 32.65
N ASN A 617 16.19 7.75 33.29
CA ASN A 617 15.75 7.48 34.66
C ASN A 617 14.37 6.81 34.65
N VAL A 618 14.32 5.49 34.79
CA VAL A 618 13.08 4.71 34.77
C VAL A 618 12.85 4.09 36.15
N SER A 619 11.71 4.41 36.77
CA SER A 619 11.31 3.79 38.03
C SER A 619 11.16 2.28 37.85
N PRO A 620 11.64 1.44 38.80
CA PRO A 620 11.44 -0.01 38.76
C PRO A 620 9.97 -0.44 38.74
N ALA A 621 9.06 0.43 39.20
CA ALA A 621 7.62 0.20 39.19
C ALA A 621 6.95 0.58 37.85
N ALA A 622 7.66 1.20 36.93
CA ALA A 622 7.15 1.55 35.61
C ALA A 622 7.14 0.33 34.67
N ARG A 623 6.19 0.30 33.73
CA ARG A 623 6.05 -0.76 32.72
C ARG A 623 6.34 -0.21 31.34
N ILE A 624 7.37 -0.75 30.68
CA ILE A 624 7.78 -0.37 29.33
C ILE A 624 7.53 -1.55 28.40
N HIS A 625 6.60 -1.41 27.45
CA HIS A 625 6.19 -2.46 26.52
C HIS A 625 6.38 -2.02 25.06
N ASP A 626 7.20 -2.75 24.30
CA ASP A 626 7.49 -2.44 22.88
C ASP A 626 7.83 -0.95 22.68
N SER A 627 8.61 -0.38 23.61
CA SER A 627 8.83 1.07 23.71
C SER A 627 10.30 1.38 23.91
N VAL A 628 10.65 2.62 23.59
CA VAL A 628 12.01 3.16 23.67
C VAL A 628 12.03 4.36 24.60
N VAL A 629 12.93 4.37 25.57
CA VAL A 629 13.18 5.47 26.49
C VAL A 629 14.59 5.99 26.23
N LEU A 630 14.69 7.23 25.74
CA LEU A 630 15.95 7.84 25.36
C LEU A 630 16.71 8.42 26.57
N ALA A 631 18.01 8.57 26.42
CA ALA A 631 18.88 9.13 27.46
C ALA A 631 18.40 10.53 27.89
N GLY A 632 18.37 10.78 29.20
CA GLY A 632 17.83 12.00 29.82
C GLY A 632 16.33 11.96 30.11
N ALA A 633 15.57 11.06 29.49
CA ALA A 633 14.15 10.92 29.76
C ALA A 633 13.90 10.40 31.18
N THR A 634 12.77 10.79 31.76
CA THR A 634 12.32 10.29 33.07
C THR A 634 10.98 9.58 32.95
N VAL A 635 10.87 8.39 33.51
CA VAL A 635 9.61 7.64 33.65
C VAL A 635 9.37 7.37 35.13
N GLU A 636 8.39 8.06 35.71
CA GLU A 636 8.05 7.95 37.12
C GLU A 636 7.33 6.62 37.46
N SER A 637 7.16 6.35 38.75
CA SER A 637 6.58 5.10 39.27
C SER A 637 5.17 4.82 38.72
N ASN A 638 4.85 3.55 38.50
CA ASN A 638 3.55 3.07 38.00
C ASN A 638 3.12 3.63 36.63
N ALA A 639 3.97 4.35 35.92
CA ALA A 639 3.70 4.74 34.54
C ALA A 639 3.73 3.52 33.61
N VAL A 640 2.89 3.54 32.57
CA VAL A 640 2.81 2.48 31.55
C VAL A 640 3.08 3.09 30.19
N VAL A 641 4.12 2.63 29.51
CA VAL A 641 4.55 3.11 28.20
C VAL A 641 4.45 1.98 27.19
N VAL A 642 3.62 2.13 26.16
CA VAL A 642 3.32 1.08 25.18
C VAL A 642 3.53 1.61 23.76
N ARG A 643 4.31 0.91 22.93
CA ARG A 643 4.58 1.28 21.52
C ARG A 643 4.93 2.77 21.34
N SER A 644 5.71 3.30 22.26
CA SER A 644 5.94 4.73 22.40
C SER A 644 7.43 5.06 22.50
N LEU A 645 7.78 6.31 22.15
CA LEU A 645 9.13 6.85 22.26
C LEU A 645 9.15 7.97 23.30
N VAL A 646 9.88 7.79 24.39
CA VAL A 646 10.07 8.86 25.39
C VAL A 646 11.36 9.59 25.06
N CYS A 647 11.26 10.84 24.59
CA CYS A 647 12.42 11.62 24.17
C CYS A 647 13.24 12.13 25.38
N GLY A 648 14.50 12.46 25.14
CA GLY A 648 15.50 12.66 26.20
C GLY A 648 15.27 13.82 27.17
N ASP A 649 14.31 14.70 26.92
CA ASP A 649 13.92 15.79 27.83
C ASP A 649 12.51 15.60 28.41
N ALA A 650 11.84 14.51 28.07
CA ALA A 650 10.48 14.23 28.47
C ALA A 650 10.40 13.56 29.85
N THR A 651 9.33 13.88 30.58
CA THR A 651 8.96 13.21 31.82
C THR A 651 7.59 12.57 31.68
N VAL A 652 7.51 11.26 31.87
CA VAL A 652 6.25 10.52 32.00
C VAL A 652 5.91 10.47 33.48
N ARG A 653 4.82 11.15 33.85
CA ARG A 653 4.37 11.28 35.24
C ARG A 653 3.84 9.96 35.80
N THR A 654 3.81 9.89 37.12
CA THR A 654 3.27 8.76 37.90
C THR A 654 1.86 8.39 37.41
N GLU A 655 1.58 7.09 37.29
CA GLU A 655 0.28 6.53 36.87
C GLU A 655 -0.22 6.94 35.46
N ARG A 656 0.59 7.62 34.64
CA ARG A 656 0.24 7.89 33.24
C ARG A 656 0.38 6.65 32.38
N THR A 657 -0.60 6.44 31.50
CA THR A 657 -0.51 5.48 30.39
C THR A 657 -0.27 6.21 29.08
N LEU A 658 0.76 5.80 28.34
CA LEU A 658 1.14 6.27 27.02
C LEU A 658 1.04 5.13 26.03
N VAL A 659 0.37 5.37 24.90
CA VAL A 659 0.18 4.38 23.84
C VAL A 659 0.35 5.06 22.48
N ASP A 660 1.18 4.49 21.62
CA ASP A 660 1.40 4.91 20.22
C ASP A 660 1.81 6.39 20.07
N GLN A 661 2.65 6.90 20.98
CA GLN A 661 3.03 8.32 21.01
C GLN A 661 4.53 8.52 21.20
N TYR A 662 5.06 9.64 20.68
CA TYR A 662 6.33 10.18 21.15
C TYR A 662 6.06 11.29 22.17
N VAL A 663 6.78 11.29 23.28
CA VAL A 663 6.69 12.34 24.30
C VAL A 663 7.94 13.19 24.21
N THR A 664 7.75 14.48 24.00
CA THR A 664 8.80 15.50 24.05
C THR A 664 8.60 16.36 25.30
N ALA A 665 9.62 17.11 25.73
CA ALA A 665 9.36 18.19 26.68
C ALA A 665 8.29 19.15 26.12
N ALA A 666 7.39 19.61 26.98
CA ALA A 666 6.51 20.72 26.62
C ALA A 666 7.38 21.96 26.35
N PRO A 667 7.10 22.77 25.31
CA PRO A 667 7.76 24.06 25.18
C PRO A 667 7.48 24.87 26.45
N LYS A 668 8.53 25.44 27.06
CA LYS A 668 8.51 26.11 28.38
C LYS A 668 7.49 27.27 28.56
N ASN A 669 6.65 27.58 27.55
CA ASN A 669 5.80 28.77 27.48
C ASN A 669 4.30 28.51 27.23
N PHE A 670 3.73 27.38 27.65
CA PHE A 670 2.26 27.24 27.71
C PHE A 670 1.80 27.07 29.16
N PRO A 671 0.82 27.87 29.64
CA PRO A 671 0.26 27.68 30.97
C PRO A 671 -0.39 26.29 31.03
N ASN A 672 -0.24 25.62 32.19
CA ASN A 672 -0.78 24.29 32.45
C ASN A 672 -2.22 24.17 31.92
N PRO A 673 -2.57 23.10 31.19
CA PRO A 673 -3.97 22.82 30.90
C PRO A 673 -4.70 22.63 32.23
N VAL A 674 -5.72 23.45 32.43
CA VAL A 674 -6.66 23.36 33.56
C VAL A 674 -7.19 21.92 33.62
N PRO A 675 -7.28 21.29 34.82
CA PRO A 675 -7.85 19.96 34.93
C PRO A 675 -9.31 20.02 34.45
N VAL A 676 -9.62 19.31 33.38
CA VAL A 676 -11.02 19.04 33.03
C VAL A 676 -11.51 18.04 34.07
N ALA A 677 -12.23 18.56 35.06
CA ALA A 677 -12.95 17.75 36.03
C ALA A 677 -13.86 16.78 35.27
N ALA A 678 -13.81 15.52 35.67
CA ALA A 678 -14.74 14.50 35.21
C ALA A 678 -16.17 14.93 35.56
N THR A 679 -16.98 15.17 34.55
CA THR A 679 -18.44 15.13 34.65
C THR A 679 -18.94 14.21 33.56
N TRP A 680 -19.34 13.02 34.01
CA TRP A 680 -20.26 12.00 33.50
C TRP A 680 -20.61 12.00 32.01
#